data_AF-A0A3B3SFH1-F1
#
_entry.id   AF-A0A3B3SFH1-F1
#
_cell.length_a   1.000
_cell.length_b   1.000
_cell.length_c   1.000
_cell.angle_alpha   90.00
_cell.angle_beta   90.00
_cell.angle_gamma   90.00
#
_symmetry.space_group_name_H-M   'P 1'
#
loop_
_entity.id
_entity.type
_entity.pdbx_description
1 polymer ?
#
loop_
_entity_poly.entity_id
_entity_poly.type
_entity_poly.pdbx_seq_one_letter_code
_entity_poly.pdbx_strand_id
1 'polypeptide(L)'
;MVGASCARKLARRSRSALIAALTVLLLQTLIVWNFSSLDPGEGAASAGSSVREKRGAAGAGNVAGDSLKGGQHRPLPPGKGSDRRGQQPDGFRSHRPKEKIRVDSNNENSVPKDFENIDNSNFGARSQPQRRTAGHGRGRLGEGAAPPPRGTGKASDEVIHYDGAEAASPASPASPGPNRTHSASTGRAGGLQRTEERHRGVQPAGKPAPSASQITYEQPPKCEIGGKEAISALSRAKSKECRQQIAEVYCRHKEGRLMPEKVTRYCPLEGKANVNVHWEDESWEGVPLNPVRIAFMLVIHGRAARQFQRLFKAIYHSAHFYYVHVDERSSYLHRQVVTLLRQYPNVRVTPWRMSTIWGGASLLTMYLRSMKDLLAMSDWSWDFFINLSAADYPIRTNDQLVAFLTKYRDMNFIKSHGRDNARFIRKQGLDRLFYECDTHMWRLGDRKIPEGISVDGGSDWFLLNHAFVEYVVTSRDDLVTSMKRFYSYTLLPAESFFHTVLENSAHCGSMVDNNLRITNWNRKLGCKCQYKHIVDWCGCSPNDFKPADFHRFQQTARPTFFARKFEASVNQEVVNQLDAFLFGAVPADTPGLKAYWENVFDEADGVHSLKDAQLTHYHAFGRMGLARAASSLQGDGRDRSCRYSPTGHPASVHLYFLSDQFQGYLVRHRATNLATGKLETLETWVMPRKVFKMASKPNGGVSRLQFAEIGTDWDAKERMFRNFGGLMGPLDEPIGMQKWGKGPNVTVTVVWIDPTNVIAATYDILVDAGAEFTHYRPPLNLPLRPGVWTVRVLHHWNPVAETRFLITPLTYSRQQPIQQGDTLKLHNGPTKNSYMEQSFHGLNPVLNIPVHLGQVEAAKRNAALTGPELERWVDGLVGVLWAAADVCTVGSSACPVTQACRKTAWSSLSPDPKSQLGPPRADGRIR
;
A
#
# COMPACT_ATOMS: atom_id res chain seq x y z
N MET A 1 71.08 5.52 23.16
CA MET A 1 71.22 4.39 24.10
C MET A 1 70.62 3.13 23.47
N VAL A 2 70.92 1.95 24.01
CA VAL A 2 70.67 0.66 23.34
C VAL A 2 69.25 0.15 23.60
N GLY A 3 68.63 -0.50 22.60
CA GLY A 3 67.36 -1.22 22.76
C GLY A 3 66.98 -1.98 21.48
N ALA A 4 67.10 -3.30 21.50
CA ALA A 4 66.87 -4.17 20.33
C ALA A 4 66.02 -5.40 20.67
N SER A 5 65.47 -6.04 19.62
CA SER A 5 64.91 -7.40 19.61
C SER A 5 63.71 -7.71 20.52
N CYS A 6 62.50 -7.69 19.95
CA CYS A 6 61.44 -8.66 20.32
C CYS A 6 60.52 -9.07 19.16
N ALA A 7 61.08 -9.31 17.97
CA ALA A 7 60.32 -9.64 16.75
C ALA A 7 60.61 -11.05 16.21
N ARG A 8 60.48 -12.10 17.05
CA ARG A 8 60.60 -13.50 16.56
C ARG A 8 59.93 -14.64 17.37
N LYS A 9 59.26 -14.37 18.51
CA LYS A 9 58.69 -15.44 19.39
C LYS A 9 57.17 -15.71 19.28
N LEU A 10 56.36 -14.82 18.70
CA LEU A 10 54.90 -15.03 18.63
C LEU A 10 54.45 -16.03 17.53
N ALA A 11 55.28 -16.25 16.50
CA ALA A 11 54.92 -17.00 15.29
C ALA A 11 54.85 -18.54 15.44
N ARG A 12 55.07 -19.10 16.64
CA ARG A 12 55.08 -20.56 16.89
C ARG A 12 53.88 -21.11 17.68
N ARG A 13 52.95 -20.29 18.20
CA ARG A 13 51.77 -20.78 18.94
C ARG A 13 50.47 -20.84 18.14
N SER A 14 50.36 -20.15 17.00
CA SER A 14 49.14 -20.15 16.17
C SER A 14 48.95 -21.40 15.29
N ARG A 15 50.03 -22.06 14.86
CA ARG A 15 49.94 -23.24 13.98
C ARG A 15 49.35 -24.48 14.67
N SER A 16 49.67 -24.73 15.94
CA SER A 16 49.17 -25.91 16.67
C SER A 16 47.66 -25.86 16.90
N ALA A 17 47.08 -24.67 17.14
CA ALA A 17 45.64 -24.49 17.31
C ALA A 17 44.87 -24.76 16.00
N LEU A 18 45.40 -24.33 14.85
CA LEU A 18 44.78 -24.60 13.55
C LEU A 18 44.73 -26.09 13.21
N ILE A 19 45.82 -26.83 13.52
CA ILE A 19 45.91 -28.27 13.25
C ILE A 19 44.91 -29.04 14.13
N ALA A 20 44.78 -28.69 15.40
CA ALA A 20 43.81 -29.32 16.31
C ALA A 20 42.34 -29.05 15.91
N ALA A 21 42.02 -27.87 15.36
CA ALA A 21 40.69 -27.58 14.84
C ALA A 21 40.36 -28.40 13.58
N LEU A 22 41.35 -28.58 12.68
CA LEU A 22 41.19 -29.36 11.45
C LEU A 22 41.00 -30.87 11.71
N THR A 23 41.71 -31.45 12.69
CA THR A 23 41.55 -32.88 13.01
C THR A 23 40.20 -33.21 13.64
N VAL A 24 39.64 -32.32 14.48
CA VAL A 24 38.30 -32.50 15.05
C VAL A 24 37.21 -32.46 13.97
N LEU A 25 37.31 -31.53 13.02
CA LEU A 25 36.38 -31.47 11.88
C LEU A 25 36.45 -32.72 10.99
N LEU A 26 37.66 -33.20 10.68
CA LEU A 26 37.86 -34.43 9.89
C LEU A 26 37.28 -35.68 10.59
N LEU A 27 37.47 -35.80 11.91
CA LEU A 27 36.91 -36.91 12.69
C LEU A 27 35.37 -36.89 12.71
N GLN A 28 34.75 -35.71 12.82
CA GLN A 28 33.29 -35.60 12.74
C GLN A 28 32.74 -35.97 11.36
N THR A 29 33.44 -35.65 10.26
CA THR A 29 33.01 -36.04 8.91
C THR A 29 33.11 -37.54 8.63
N LEU A 30 34.06 -38.25 9.24
CA LEU A 30 34.24 -39.69 9.04
C LEU A 30 33.21 -40.57 9.79
N ILE A 31 32.69 -40.09 10.92
CA ILE A 31 31.73 -40.85 11.75
C ILE A 31 30.33 -40.88 11.14
N VAL A 32 29.93 -39.85 10.39
CA VAL A 32 28.59 -39.76 9.77
C VAL A 32 28.45 -40.62 8.50
N TRP A 33 29.56 -41.07 7.90
CA TRP A 33 29.55 -41.75 6.59
C TRP A 33 29.62 -43.29 6.64
N ASN A 34 29.66 -43.90 7.83
CA ASN A 34 30.04 -45.31 7.99
C ASN A 34 29.01 -46.21 8.73
N PHE A 35 27.73 -45.83 8.77
CA PHE A 35 26.65 -46.65 9.36
C PHE A 35 25.32 -46.53 8.59
N SER A 36 25.23 -47.15 7.41
CA SER A 36 23.96 -47.61 6.77
C SER A 36 24.21 -48.48 5.52
N SER A 37 25.13 -49.46 5.60
CA SER A 37 25.22 -50.56 4.63
C SER A 37 26.18 -51.65 5.12
N LEU A 38 25.64 -52.81 5.52
CA LEU A 38 26.05 -54.17 5.10
C LEU A 38 25.35 -55.24 5.93
N ASP A 39 25.07 -56.37 5.29
CA ASP A 39 24.39 -57.55 5.86
C ASP A 39 25.32 -58.39 6.77
N PRO A 40 24.77 -59.46 7.37
CA PRO A 40 25.22 -60.80 6.97
C PRO A 40 24.07 -61.64 6.40
N GLY A 41 24.38 -62.53 5.45
CA GLY A 41 23.40 -63.38 4.80
C GLY A 41 23.78 -64.87 4.77
N GLU A 42 22.91 -65.67 4.18
CA GLU A 42 23.16 -67.05 3.72
C GLU A 42 22.57 -67.21 2.32
N GLY A 43 22.97 -68.23 1.56
CA GLY A 43 22.54 -68.36 0.16
C GLY A 43 22.68 -69.76 -0.43
N ALA A 44 21.96 -69.99 -1.53
CA ALA A 44 22.02 -71.23 -2.31
C ALA A 44 21.76 -70.99 -3.82
N ALA A 45 22.71 -71.44 -4.63
CA ALA A 45 22.62 -71.98 -5.99
C ALA A 45 21.58 -71.46 -7.03
N SER A 46 22.15 -70.94 -8.13
CA SER A 46 21.96 -71.38 -9.54
C SER A 46 20.99 -70.70 -10.53
N ALA A 47 21.58 -70.35 -11.69
CA ALA A 47 21.07 -70.37 -13.08
C ALA A 47 19.74 -69.67 -13.49
N GLY A 48 19.77 -68.89 -14.59
CA GLY A 48 18.55 -68.31 -15.19
C GLY A 48 18.78 -67.32 -16.36
N SER A 49 19.22 -67.81 -17.51
CA SER A 49 19.50 -67.05 -18.75
C SER A 49 18.30 -66.25 -19.34
N SER A 50 18.60 -65.18 -20.10
CA SER A 50 17.84 -64.61 -21.25
C SER A 50 16.43 -64.02 -21.03
N VAL A 51 15.84 -63.15 -21.87
CA VAL A 51 16.22 -62.02 -22.79
C VAL A 51 14.97 -61.73 -23.67
N ARG A 52 14.79 -60.48 -24.16
CA ARG A 52 13.80 -60.00 -25.17
C ARG A 52 12.32 -59.88 -24.71
N GLU A 53 11.69 -58.72 -24.93
CA GLU A 53 10.77 -58.32 -26.03
C GLU A 53 9.39 -59.04 -26.00
N LYS A 54 8.23 -58.43 -26.31
CA LYS A 54 7.92 -57.12 -26.94
C LYS A 54 6.50 -56.61 -26.59
N ARG A 55 6.12 -55.49 -27.22
CA ARG A 55 4.76 -54.91 -27.46
C ARG A 55 3.61 -55.95 -27.47
N GLY A 56 2.35 -55.61 -27.15
CA GLY A 56 1.70 -54.31 -26.96
C GLY A 56 0.19 -54.40 -27.33
N ALA A 57 -0.46 -53.27 -27.65
CA ALA A 57 -1.93 -53.10 -27.81
C ALA A 57 -2.70 -53.21 -26.45
N ALA A 58 -3.58 -52.29 -26.04
CA ALA A 58 -4.78 -51.69 -26.65
C ALA A 58 -5.99 -52.65 -26.66
N GLY A 59 -7.22 -52.22 -26.36
CA GLY A 59 -7.68 -50.87 -25.96
C GLY A 59 -9.22 -50.78 -25.91
N ALA A 60 -9.73 -49.60 -25.53
CA ALA A 60 -11.16 -49.27 -25.31
C ALA A 60 -11.87 -50.02 -24.16
N GLY A 61 -12.88 -49.46 -23.49
CA GLY A 61 -13.31 -48.05 -23.47
C GLY A 61 -14.82 -47.86 -23.20
N ASN A 62 -15.17 -46.78 -22.50
CA ASN A 62 -16.53 -46.19 -22.38
C ASN A 62 -17.61 -47.06 -21.65
N VAL A 63 -18.70 -46.52 -21.07
CA VAL A 63 -19.09 -45.13 -20.77
C VAL A 63 -19.93 -45.04 -19.47
N ALA A 64 -20.07 -43.82 -18.96
CA ALA A 64 -20.65 -43.37 -17.68
C ALA A 64 -22.12 -43.72 -17.33
N GLY A 65 -22.48 -43.43 -16.07
CA GLY A 65 -23.85 -43.22 -15.55
C GLY A 65 -24.37 -44.31 -14.59
N ASP A 66 -25.22 -44.02 -13.58
CA ASP A 66 -25.55 -42.75 -12.91
C ASP A 66 -26.26 -43.02 -11.54
N SER A 67 -26.29 -42.02 -10.66
CA SER A 67 -27.37 -41.66 -9.73
C SER A 67 -27.85 -42.57 -8.55
N LEU A 68 -27.60 -42.02 -7.34
CA LEU A 68 -28.59 -41.67 -6.29
C LEU A 68 -29.14 -42.70 -5.26
N LYS A 69 -29.17 -42.21 -3.98
CA LYS A 69 -29.93 -42.67 -2.78
C LYS A 69 -29.51 -44.04 -2.18
N GLY A 70 -29.62 -44.31 -0.87
CA GLY A 70 -29.97 -43.44 0.27
C GLY A 70 -30.85 -44.15 1.32
N GLY A 71 -30.35 -44.38 2.54
CA GLY A 71 -31.11 -45.04 3.63
C GLY A 71 -30.32 -45.22 4.93
N GLN A 72 -31.01 -45.41 6.07
CA GLN A 72 -30.43 -45.55 7.42
C GLN A 72 -30.84 -46.88 8.08
N HIS A 73 -30.05 -47.41 9.03
CA HIS A 73 -30.44 -47.61 10.45
C HIS A 73 -29.36 -48.34 11.30
N ARG A 74 -29.61 -48.46 12.60
CA ARG A 74 -28.74 -49.03 13.68
C ARG A 74 -29.65 -49.82 14.66
N PRO A 75 -29.16 -50.83 15.43
CA PRO A 75 -28.77 -50.57 16.83
C PRO A 75 -27.62 -51.48 17.40
N LEU A 76 -27.60 -51.75 18.72
CA LEU A 76 -26.52 -52.22 19.65
C LEU A 76 -27.15 -53.13 20.77
N PRO A 77 -26.45 -53.58 21.86
CA PRO A 77 -25.10 -54.15 22.15
C PRO A 77 -25.17 -55.52 22.93
N PRO A 78 -24.06 -56.13 23.49
CA PRO A 78 -23.46 -55.87 24.85
C PRO A 78 -21.90 -56.18 24.93
N GLY A 79 -21.14 -56.34 26.05
CA GLY A 79 -21.26 -55.89 27.47
C GLY A 79 -20.49 -56.75 28.56
N LYS A 80 -19.54 -56.15 29.33
CA LYS A 80 -18.77 -56.65 30.54
C LYS A 80 -17.64 -57.70 30.33
N GLY A 81 -16.58 -57.87 31.17
CA GLY A 81 -15.92 -57.00 32.20
C GLY A 81 -15.20 -57.70 33.40
N SER A 82 -13.97 -57.26 33.81
CA SER A 82 -13.28 -57.37 35.16
C SER A 82 -11.83 -56.76 35.09
N ASP A 83 -11.21 -55.99 36.02
CA ASP A 83 -10.94 -56.01 37.51
C ASP A 83 -9.70 -56.92 37.87
N ARG A 84 -8.61 -56.59 38.62
CA ARG A 84 -8.30 -55.64 39.75
C ARG A 84 -6.79 -55.24 39.95
N ARG A 85 -6.55 -54.10 40.65
CA ARG A 85 -5.49 -53.70 41.67
C ARG A 85 -3.98 -54.11 41.52
N GLY A 86 -2.97 -53.33 41.99
CA GLY A 86 -2.93 -52.01 42.67
C GLY A 86 -1.55 -51.66 43.32
N GLN A 87 -1.50 -50.60 44.17
CA GLN A 87 -0.37 -50.06 45.01
C GLN A 87 0.53 -48.89 44.48
N GLN A 88 1.31 -48.29 45.40
CA GLN A 88 1.90 -46.92 45.50
C GLN A 88 3.15 -46.97 46.45
N PRO A 89 3.91 -45.90 46.86
CA PRO A 89 3.88 -44.44 46.59
C PRO A 89 5.29 -43.79 46.32
N ASP A 90 5.45 -42.48 46.60
CA ASP A 90 6.68 -41.66 46.84
C ASP A 90 7.71 -41.41 45.69
N GLY A 91 8.47 -40.28 45.63
CA GLY A 91 8.32 -38.95 46.26
C GLY A 91 9.60 -38.31 46.84
N PHE A 92 10.17 -37.23 46.26
CA PHE A 92 11.01 -36.19 46.95
C PHE A 92 11.32 -34.94 46.07
N ARG A 93 11.95 -33.88 46.63
CA ARG A 93 12.38 -32.59 45.99
C ARG A 93 13.93 -32.44 46.00
N SER A 94 14.59 -31.61 45.18
CA SER A 94 14.78 -30.15 45.45
C SER A 94 15.88 -29.44 44.60
N HIS A 95 16.00 -28.11 44.82
CA HIS A 95 17.13 -27.17 44.59
C HIS A 95 17.70 -26.77 43.20
N ARG A 96 17.27 -25.55 42.79
CA ARG A 96 17.92 -24.51 41.96
C ARG A 96 19.45 -24.34 42.15
N PRO A 97 20.13 -23.71 41.16
CA PRO A 97 20.46 -22.27 41.30
C PRO A 97 19.68 -21.32 40.36
N LYS A 98 19.87 -20.00 40.55
CA LYS A 98 19.43 -18.93 39.63
C LYS A 98 20.66 -18.35 38.93
N GLU A 99 20.54 -17.95 37.67
CA GLU A 99 21.51 -17.06 37.01
C GLU A 99 20.87 -15.71 36.68
N LYS A 100 21.64 -14.62 36.78
CA LYS A 100 21.19 -13.24 36.53
C LYS A 100 21.62 -12.81 35.13
N ILE A 101 20.69 -12.72 34.18
CA ILE A 101 20.99 -12.07 32.89
C ILE A 101 20.96 -10.55 33.08
N ARG A 102 22.07 -9.91 32.71
CA ARG A 102 22.32 -8.46 32.79
C ARG A 102 21.62 -7.76 31.62
N VAL A 103 21.03 -6.59 31.85
CA VAL A 103 20.37 -5.81 30.78
C VAL A 103 21.41 -4.92 30.09
N ASP A 104 22.14 -5.49 29.14
CA ASP A 104 23.07 -4.74 28.31
C ASP A 104 22.32 -4.08 27.14
N SER A 105 21.86 -2.85 27.40
CA SER A 105 21.18 -1.98 26.44
C SER A 105 22.15 -1.50 25.35
N ASN A 106 22.24 -2.21 24.22
CA ASN A 106 22.84 -1.70 22.98
C ASN A 106 22.40 -2.50 21.72
N ASN A 107 21.16 -2.29 21.24
CA ASN A 107 20.87 -2.44 19.81
C ASN A 107 19.60 -1.68 19.38
N GLU A 108 19.79 -0.49 18.79
CA GLU A 108 18.72 0.29 18.18
C GLU A 108 18.19 -0.40 16.90
N ASN A 109 16.94 -0.11 16.50
CA ASN A 109 16.27 -0.73 15.34
C ASN A 109 15.92 -2.23 15.42
N SER A 110 15.82 -2.80 16.62
CA SER A 110 15.28 -4.15 16.81
C SER A 110 13.74 -4.20 16.69
N VAL A 111 13.22 -4.94 15.71
CA VAL A 111 11.80 -5.32 15.63
C VAL A 111 11.46 -6.24 16.82
N PRO A 112 10.33 -6.07 17.52
CA PRO A 112 9.90 -7.01 18.56
C PRO A 112 9.78 -8.43 17.96
N LYS A 113 10.55 -9.39 18.49
CA LYS A 113 10.66 -10.76 17.94
C LYS A 113 9.33 -11.54 17.95
N ASP A 114 8.34 -11.08 18.69
CA ASP A 114 6.99 -11.66 18.83
C ASP A 114 6.04 -11.31 17.65
N PHE A 115 6.56 -11.31 16.42
CA PHE A 115 5.79 -11.05 15.20
C PHE A 115 5.38 -12.32 14.46
N GLU A 116 6.03 -13.45 14.73
CA GLU A 116 5.69 -14.76 14.18
C GLU A 116 5.10 -15.66 15.27
N ASN A 117 4.06 -16.42 14.91
CA ASN A 117 3.20 -17.27 15.78
C ASN A 117 2.11 -16.55 16.61
N ILE A 118 1.03 -16.12 15.94
CA ILE A 118 -0.34 -16.17 16.49
C ILE A 118 -1.25 -16.83 15.44
N ASP A 119 -2.11 -17.75 15.88
CA ASP A 119 -2.94 -18.59 15.02
C ASP A 119 -4.10 -17.85 14.31
N ASN A 120 -4.58 -18.42 13.19
CA ASN A 120 -5.61 -17.89 12.31
C ASN A 120 -6.99 -18.56 12.55
N SER A 121 -7.44 -18.59 13.80
CA SER A 121 -8.70 -19.20 14.22
C SER A 121 -9.59 -18.18 14.96
N ASN A 122 -10.48 -17.51 14.22
CA ASN A 122 -11.51 -16.64 14.79
C ASN A 122 -12.94 -17.22 14.61
N PHE A 123 -13.00 -18.55 14.45
CA PHE A 123 -14.19 -19.39 14.53
C PHE A 123 -13.96 -20.39 15.66
N GLY A 124 -14.75 -20.29 16.72
CA GLY A 124 -14.62 -21.13 17.91
C GLY A 124 -15.92 -21.12 18.71
N ALA A 125 -16.83 -22.05 18.39
CA ALA A 125 -18.09 -22.17 19.09
C ALA A 125 -17.86 -22.65 20.53
N ARG A 126 -18.32 -21.88 21.52
CA ARG A 126 -18.38 -22.32 22.92
C ARG A 126 -19.70 -23.04 23.19
N SER A 127 -19.67 -24.36 23.15
CA SER A 127 -20.69 -25.19 23.79
C SER A 127 -20.65 -24.99 25.31
N GLN A 128 -21.71 -24.42 25.89
CA GLN A 128 -21.92 -24.49 27.33
C GLN A 128 -22.67 -25.80 27.68
N PRO A 129 -22.25 -26.54 28.72
CA PRO A 129 -23.04 -27.64 29.26
C PRO A 129 -24.29 -27.09 29.96
N GLN A 130 -25.47 -27.63 29.65
CA GLN A 130 -26.68 -27.36 30.41
C GLN A 130 -26.55 -27.93 31.84
N ARG A 131 -26.95 -27.14 32.85
CA ARG A 131 -27.39 -27.65 34.14
C ARG A 131 -28.82 -27.18 34.40
N ARG A 132 -29.73 -28.15 34.63
CA ARG A 132 -31.12 -27.92 35.03
C ARG A 132 -31.28 -28.20 36.53
N THR A 133 -31.75 -27.19 37.25
CA THR A 133 -32.52 -27.26 38.52
C THR A 133 -33.33 -25.95 38.54
N ALA A 134 -34.66 -25.93 38.50
CA ALA A 134 -35.58 -26.36 39.57
C ALA A 134 -35.30 -25.61 40.90
N GLY A 135 -36.21 -24.82 41.48
CA GLY A 135 -37.50 -24.33 40.98
C GLY A 135 -38.55 -24.20 42.09
N HIS A 136 -38.90 -22.97 42.50
CA HIS A 136 -40.01 -22.64 43.40
C HIS A 136 -40.59 -21.25 43.06
N GLY A 137 -41.77 -20.92 43.58
CA GLY A 137 -42.51 -19.68 43.25
C GLY A 137 -43.40 -19.16 44.40
N ARG A 138 -44.47 -18.42 44.03
CA ARG A 138 -45.19 -17.38 44.82
C ARG A 138 -44.46 -16.01 44.77
N GLY A 139 -45.13 -14.86 44.74
CA GLY A 139 -46.57 -14.57 44.54
C GLY A 139 -47.07 -13.36 45.36
N ARG A 140 -47.94 -12.52 44.75
CA ARG A 140 -48.48 -11.21 45.24
C ARG A 140 -47.48 -10.03 45.18
N LEU A 141 -47.87 -8.74 45.26
CA LEU A 141 -48.98 -7.90 44.72
C LEU A 141 -49.12 -6.62 45.60
N GLY A 142 -49.45 -5.47 44.99
CA GLY A 142 -49.51 -4.13 45.62
C GLY A 142 -48.18 -3.36 45.48
N GLU A 143 -48.12 -2.04 45.30
CA GLU A 143 -49.11 -0.93 45.15
C GLU A 143 -48.49 0.12 44.17
N GLY A 144 -49.15 1.18 43.65
CA GLY A 144 -50.56 1.58 43.74
C GLY A 144 -50.80 3.09 44.02
N ALA A 145 -50.31 4.04 43.20
CA ALA A 145 -50.62 5.48 43.34
C ALA A 145 -50.51 6.31 42.04
N ALA A 146 -51.28 7.40 41.93
CA ALA A 146 -51.36 8.34 40.78
C ALA A 146 -51.82 9.78 41.24
N PRO A 147 -51.97 10.80 40.37
CA PRO A 147 -51.79 12.27 40.66
C PRO A 147 -53.12 13.02 41.04
N PRO A 148 -53.30 14.38 40.98
CA PRO A 148 -52.45 15.53 40.63
C PRO A 148 -52.27 16.57 41.79
N PRO A 149 -52.56 17.92 41.79
CA PRO A 149 -53.38 18.81 40.94
C PRO A 149 -52.59 19.88 40.12
N ARG A 150 -52.80 21.21 40.34
CA ARG A 150 -52.35 22.37 39.51
C ARG A 150 -52.33 23.71 40.29
N GLY A 151 -51.64 24.73 39.75
CA GLY A 151 -51.91 26.17 39.92
C GLY A 151 -50.66 27.05 40.10
N THR A 152 -50.56 28.37 39.82
CA THR A 152 -51.07 29.35 38.82
C THR A 152 -50.86 30.78 39.39
N GLY A 153 -50.29 31.72 38.64
CA GLY A 153 -49.96 33.12 39.07
C GLY A 153 -48.47 33.45 38.79
N LYS A 154 -48.01 34.49 38.07
CA LYS A 154 -48.53 35.75 37.45
C LYS A 154 -48.35 37.04 38.29
N ALA A 155 -47.91 38.13 37.62
CA ALA A 155 -47.56 39.50 38.10
C ALA A 155 -46.18 39.63 38.81
N SER A 156 -45.41 40.73 38.70
CA SER A 156 -45.49 41.94 37.85
C SER A 156 -44.20 42.81 37.91
N ASP A 157 -43.79 43.35 36.76
CA ASP A 157 -43.18 44.69 36.46
C ASP A 157 -41.86 45.13 37.17
N GLU A 158 -41.04 46.13 36.76
CA GLU A 158 -41.08 47.19 35.71
C GLU A 158 -39.77 47.22 34.85
N VAL A 159 -39.78 47.47 33.52
CA VAL A 159 -39.58 48.76 32.77
C VAL A 159 -38.18 49.41 33.01
N ILE A 160 -37.32 49.71 32.01
CA ILE A 160 -37.41 50.76 30.95
C ILE A 160 -36.72 50.34 29.62
N HIS A 161 -37.24 50.82 28.48
CA HIS A 161 -36.70 50.73 27.10
C HIS A 161 -35.67 51.84 26.76
N TYR A 162 -34.76 51.63 25.79
CA TYR A 162 -34.91 52.16 24.41
C TYR A 162 -33.77 51.78 23.42
N ASP A 163 -34.11 51.93 22.14
CA ASP A 163 -33.41 51.67 20.87
C ASP A 163 -31.95 52.20 20.72
N GLY A 164 -31.14 51.80 19.73
CA GLY A 164 -31.34 50.79 18.67
C GLY A 164 -30.45 51.01 17.43
N ALA A 165 -30.81 50.36 16.32
CA ALA A 165 -30.38 50.56 14.91
C ALA A 165 -28.87 50.60 14.52
N GLU A 166 -28.48 49.53 13.79
CA GLU A 166 -27.69 49.53 12.55
C GLU A 166 -26.26 50.11 12.45
N ALA A 167 -25.42 49.36 11.72
CA ALA A 167 -24.14 49.80 11.18
C ALA A 167 -24.16 49.70 9.64
N ALA A 168 -23.54 50.67 8.95
CA ALA A 168 -23.36 50.65 7.50
C ALA A 168 -21.98 51.18 7.08
N SER A 169 -21.47 50.67 5.96
CA SER A 169 -20.17 51.03 5.33
C SER A 169 -20.29 52.34 4.50
N PRO A 170 -19.20 52.93 3.95
CA PRO A 170 -18.49 52.37 2.78
C PRO A 170 -16.95 52.60 2.79
N ALA A 171 -16.28 52.59 1.63
CA ALA A 171 -14.82 52.51 1.47
C ALA A 171 -14.23 53.50 0.43
N SER A 172 -12.89 53.48 0.26
CA SER A 172 -12.08 54.10 -0.83
C SER A 172 -11.72 55.60 -0.70
N PRO A 173 -10.78 56.17 -1.48
CA PRO A 173 -9.40 55.68 -1.81
C PRO A 173 -8.30 56.79 -1.93
N ALA A 174 -7.11 56.39 -2.42
CA ALA A 174 -6.14 57.18 -3.23
C ALA A 174 -5.00 57.99 -2.55
N SER A 175 -4.02 58.40 -3.38
CA SER A 175 -2.64 58.86 -3.04
C SER A 175 -2.34 60.28 -3.56
N PRO A 176 -1.16 60.88 -3.23
CA PRO A 176 -0.12 61.07 -4.27
C PRO A 176 1.36 60.98 -3.79
N GLY A 177 2.34 61.12 -4.72
CA GLY A 177 3.80 61.25 -4.48
C GLY A 177 4.29 62.72 -4.58
N PRO A 178 5.52 63.06 -5.07
CA PRO A 178 6.61 62.23 -5.65
C PRO A 178 8.08 62.69 -5.28
N ASN A 179 9.10 62.36 -6.10
CA ASN A 179 10.50 62.90 -6.18
C ASN A 179 11.55 62.42 -5.13
N ARG A 180 12.90 62.38 -5.37
CA ARG A 180 13.76 62.74 -6.54
C ARG A 180 15.17 62.03 -6.56
N THR A 181 15.56 61.48 -7.71
CA THR A 181 16.90 61.48 -8.42
C THR A 181 18.30 61.32 -7.77
N HIS A 182 19.18 60.59 -8.50
CA HIS A 182 20.66 60.69 -8.65
C HIS A 182 21.59 60.20 -7.50
N SER A 183 22.86 59.78 -7.73
CA SER A 183 23.72 59.60 -8.93
C SER A 183 24.65 58.35 -8.80
N ALA A 184 25.57 58.10 -9.74
CA ALA A 184 26.47 56.93 -9.76
C ALA A 184 27.92 57.29 -10.14
N SER A 185 28.91 56.47 -9.74
CA SER A 185 30.17 56.26 -10.51
C SER A 185 31.03 55.06 -10.05
N THR A 186 31.89 54.62 -10.97
CA THR A 186 32.97 53.60 -10.92
C THR A 186 34.17 54.00 -10.03
N GLY A 187 35.15 53.16 -9.66
CA GLY A 187 35.45 51.73 -9.94
C GLY A 187 36.97 51.46 -10.08
N ARG A 188 37.42 50.18 -10.03
CA ARG A 188 38.84 49.66 -10.11
C ARG A 188 39.77 50.00 -8.93
N ALA A 189 40.98 49.41 -8.76
CA ALA A 189 41.47 48.00 -8.87
C ALA A 189 42.98 47.89 -8.49
N GLY A 190 43.41 46.77 -7.89
CA GLY A 190 44.83 46.41 -7.64
C GLY A 190 45.41 46.87 -6.28
N GLY A 191 46.52 46.31 -5.76
CA GLY A 191 47.27 45.12 -6.18
C GLY A 191 48.57 44.88 -5.36
N LEU A 192 48.85 43.62 -5.00
CA LEU A 192 50.08 43.01 -4.44
C LEU A 192 51.08 43.83 -3.57
N GLN A 193 51.44 43.27 -2.40
CA GLN A 193 52.84 42.89 -2.12
C GLN A 193 52.98 41.78 -1.05
N ARG A 194 54.23 41.38 -0.73
CA ARG A 194 54.61 40.04 -0.22
C ARG A 194 55.82 40.12 0.74
N THR A 195 55.80 39.32 1.81
CA THR A 195 56.99 39.00 2.64
C THR A 195 56.89 37.59 3.25
N GLU A 196 58.05 37.00 3.56
CA GLU A 196 58.26 35.69 4.20
C GLU A 196 58.64 35.90 5.71
N GLU A 197 58.87 34.96 6.63
CA GLU A 197 59.49 33.62 6.59
C GLU A 197 59.05 32.65 7.73
N ARG A 198 59.19 31.34 7.45
CA ARG A 198 59.70 30.21 8.29
C ARG A 198 59.22 29.90 9.75
N HIS A 199 58.60 28.71 9.82
CA HIS A 199 58.96 27.54 10.67
C HIS A 199 58.99 27.60 12.22
N ARG A 200 58.09 26.83 12.83
CA ARG A 200 58.42 25.57 13.54
C ARG A 200 57.22 24.61 13.49
N GLY A 201 57.46 23.29 13.55
CA GLY A 201 56.43 22.27 13.30
C GLY A 201 56.14 21.36 14.48
N VAL A 202 54.90 20.86 14.55
CA VAL A 202 54.43 19.76 15.42
C VAL A 202 53.60 18.80 14.57
N GLN A 203 53.68 17.50 14.84
CA GLN A 203 52.97 16.46 14.07
C GLN A 203 51.46 16.41 14.40
N PRO A 204 50.61 15.94 13.46
CA PRO A 204 49.16 15.98 13.62
C PRO A 204 48.64 14.97 14.64
N ALA A 205 47.94 15.47 15.67
CA ALA A 205 47.05 14.65 16.49
C ALA A 205 45.82 14.19 15.67
N GLY A 206 45.15 13.13 16.15
CA GLY A 206 44.15 12.39 15.37
C GLY A 206 42.98 13.22 14.86
N LYS A 207 42.47 12.84 13.67
CA LYS A 207 41.21 13.36 13.12
C LYS A 207 40.07 13.13 14.14
N PRO A 208 39.27 14.16 14.48
CA PRO A 208 38.02 13.95 15.20
C PRO A 208 37.07 13.02 14.42
N ALA A 209 36.16 12.38 15.15
CA ALA A 209 34.99 11.74 14.56
C ALA A 209 34.16 12.78 13.76
N PRO A 210 33.39 12.37 12.73
CA PRO A 210 32.57 13.31 11.95
C PRO A 210 31.63 14.08 12.88
N SER A 211 31.71 15.40 12.83
CA SER A 211 30.85 16.27 13.62
C SER A 211 29.39 16.08 13.23
N ALA A 212 28.50 16.11 14.23
CA ALA A 212 27.07 16.17 13.97
C ALA A 212 26.78 17.42 13.11
N SER A 213 26.00 17.23 12.04
CA SER A 213 25.55 18.33 11.19
C SER A 213 24.85 19.39 12.04
N GLN A 214 25.31 20.64 11.98
CA GLN A 214 24.76 21.74 12.78
C GLN A 214 23.27 21.95 12.45
N ILE A 215 22.39 21.46 13.33
CA ILE A 215 20.94 21.53 13.14
C ILE A 215 20.53 23.00 13.21
N THR A 216 20.18 23.58 12.06
CA THR A 216 19.73 24.97 11.99
C THR A 216 18.25 25.05 12.34
N TYR A 217 17.98 25.70 13.47
CA TYR A 217 16.65 26.12 13.94
C TYR A 217 16.38 27.57 13.50
N GLU A 218 15.13 28.03 13.62
CA GLU A 218 14.80 29.46 13.46
C GLU A 218 14.92 30.23 14.77
N GLN A 219 14.59 29.56 15.88
CA GLN A 219 14.82 30.02 17.23
C GLN A 219 15.44 28.87 18.05
N PRO A 220 16.37 29.14 18.99
CA PRO A 220 16.92 28.09 19.83
C PRO A 220 15.80 27.35 20.58
N PRO A 221 15.92 26.02 20.80
CA PRO A 221 14.89 25.26 21.46
C PRO A 221 14.69 25.73 22.90
N LYS A 222 13.42 25.79 23.35
CA LYS A 222 13.02 26.31 24.67
C LYS A 222 13.55 25.48 25.85
N CYS A 223 14.11 24.30 25.58
CA CYS A 223 14.73 23.41 26.55
C CYS A 223 15.85 22.58 25.89
N GLU A 224 16.69 21.96 26.71
CA GLU A 224 17.67 20.96 26.24
C GLU A 224 16.97 19.68 25.74
N ILE A 225 17.32 19.25 24.52
CA ILE A 225 16.75 18.08 23.85
C ILE A 225 17.68 16.86 24.00
N GLY A 226 17.46 16.07 25.05
CA GLY A 226 18.25 14.86 25.35
C GLY A 226 17.63 13.53 24.87
N GLY A 227 16.40 13.55 24.36
CA GLY A 227 15.69 12.34 23.93
C GLY A 227 16.19 11.80 22.60
N LYS A 228 16.64 10.53 22.55
CA LYS A 228 17.16 9.87 21.34
C LYS A 228 16.17 9.94 20.17
N GLU A 229 14.91 9.64 20.41
CA GLU A 229 13.79 9.78 19.47
C GLU A 229 13.73 11.18 18.84
N ALA A 230 13.68 12.23 19.68
CA ALA A 230 13.60 13.61 19.21
C ALA A 230 14.85 14.04 18.43
N ILE A 231 16.05 13.64 18.87
CA ILE A 231 17.32 13.91 18.15
C ILE A 231 17.32 13.20 16.77
N SER A 232 16.84 11.96 16.71
CA SER A 232 16.65 11.20 15.47
C SER A 232 15.61 11.85 14.54
N ALA A 233 14.51 12.40 15.07
CA ALA A 233 13.54 13.14 14.27
C ALA A 233 14.13 14.45 13.73
N LEU A 234 14.78 15.25 14.58
CA LEU A 234 15.38 16.55 14.21
C LEU A 234 16.48 16.44 13.15
N SER A 235 17.24 15.34 13.14
CA SER A 235 18.29 15.09 12.14
C SER A 235 17.75 14.56 10.79
N ARG A 236 16.48 14.13 10.73
CA ARG A 236 15.81 13.60 9.53
C ARG A 236 14.75 14.54 8.94
N ALA A 237 14.14 15.41 9.75
CA ALA A 237 13.16 16.40 9.33
C ALA A 237 13.78 17.42 8.35
N LYS A 238 13.05 17.77 7.29
CA LYS A 238 13.59 18.48 6.12
C LYS A 238 13.44 19.99 6.26
N SER A 239 12.22 20.45 6.56
CA SER A 239 11.92 21.87 6.78
C SER A 239 12.49 22.38 8.11
N LYS A 240 12.71 23.69 8.25
CA LYS A 240 13.10 24.30 9.52
C LYS A 240 11.93 24.32 10.49
N GLU A 241 10.76 24.52 9.94
CA GLU A 241 9.43 24.64 10.54
C GLU A 241 9.07 23.34 11.28
N CYS A 242 9.21 22.18 10.61
CA CYS A 242 9.03 20.87 11.23
C CYS A 242 10.05 20.61 12.35
N ARG A 243 11.33 21.01 12.18
CA ARG A 243 12.34 20.94 13.25
C ARG A 243 11.98 21.82 14.46
N GLN A 244 11.49 23.04 14.23
CA GLN A 244 11.05 23.96 15.29
C GLN A 244 9.86 23.38 16.06
N GLN A 245 8.88 22.82 15.34
CA GLN A 245 7.70 22.19 15.93
C GLN A 245 8.05 20.93 16.73
N ILE A 246 8.91 20.05 16.21
CA ILE A 246 9.43 18.87 16.92
C ILE A 246 10.08 19.27 18.26
N ALA A 247 10.92 20.32 18.23
CA ALA A 247 11.58 20.84 19.43
C ALA A 247 10.57 21.39 20.46
N GLU A 248 9.59 22.19 20.02
CA GLU A 248 8.57 22.75 20.92
C GLU A 248 7.66 21.66 21.53
N VAL A 249 7.21 20.69 20.74
CA VAL A 249 6.39 19.57 21.20
C VAL A 249 7.15 18.72 22.22
N TYR A 250 8.42 18.42 21.96
CA TYR A 250 9.28 17.74 22.92
C TYR A 250 9.43 18.52 24.24
N CYS A 251 9.74 19.83 24.18
CA CYS A 251 9.92 20.64 25.39
C CYS A 251 8.63 20.78 26.21
N ARG A 252 7.49 21.04 25.56
CA ARG A 252 6.18 21.09 26.24
C ARG A 252 5.81 19.77 26.90
N HIS A 253 6.23 18.63 26.34
CA HIS A 253 6.05 17.32 26.97
C HIS A 253 7.01 17.11 28.15
N LYS A 254 8.28 17.49 28.01
CA LYS A 254 9.31 17.48 29.08
C LYS A 254 8.88 18.32 30.30
N GLU A 255 8.15 19.41 30.07
CA GLU A 255 7.58 20.29 31.10
C GLU A 255 6.25 19.79 31.72
N GLY A 256 5.68 18.66 31.25
CA GLY A 256 4.36 18.18 31.69
C GLY A 256 3.18 19.00 31.17
N ARG A 257 3.39 19.91 30.21
CA ARG A 257 2.41 20.89 29.70
C ARG A 257 1.75 20.48 28.37
N LEU A 258 1.78 19.20 28.02
CA LEU A 258 1.28 18.68 26.73
C LEU A 258 0.22 17.59 26.86
N MET A 259 0.48 16.51 27.61
CA MET A 259 -0.44 15.38 27.76
C MET A 259 -1.27 15.51 29.06
N PRO A 260 -2.55 15.10 29.07
CA PRO A 260 -3.32 14.96 30.31
C PRO A 260 -2.81 13.75 31.13
N GLU A 261 -2.68 13.88 32.45
CA GLU A 261 -2.27 12.76 33.32
C GLU A 261 -3.45 11.95 33.87
N LYS A 262 -4.60 12.60 34.09
CA LYS A 262 -5.85 11.99 34.58
C LYS A 262 -7.02 12.60 33.83
N VAL A 263 -8.05 11.80 33.56
CA VAL A 263 -9.25 12.19 32.81
C VAL A 263 -10.50 11.58 33.48
N THR A 264 -11.60 12.32 33.42
CA THR A 264 -12.89 11.95 34.02
C THR A 264 -13.63 10.93 33.15
N ARG A 265 -14.14 9.86 33.77
CA ARG A 265 -15.09 8.92 33.16
C ARG A 265 -16.51 9.30 33.56
N TYR A 266 -17.39 9.44 32.57
CA TYR A 266 -18.81 9.77 32.73
C TYR A 266 -19.74 8.56 32.50
N CYS A 267 -19.22 7.47 31.93
CA CYS A 267 -19.96 6.22 31.75
C CYS A 267 -20.31 5.58 33.12
N PRO A 268 -21.59 5.35 33.43
CA PRO A 268 -22.02 4.77 34.72
C PRO A 268 -21.86 3.25 34.80
N LEU A 269 -21.45 2.58 33.72
CA LEU A 269 -21.28 1.12 33.68
C LEU A 269 -19.91 0.71 34.24
N GLU A 270 -19.88 -0.39 35.00
CA GLU A 270 -18.64 -1.08 35.36
C GLU A 270 -18.09 -1.86 34.15
N GLY A 271 -17.16 -1.23 33.42
CA GLY A 271 -16.54 -1.81 32.22
C GLY A 271 -17.22 -1.41 30.92
N LYS A 272 -17.44 -2.39 30.02
CA LYS A 272 -18.00 -2.20 28.68
C LYS A 272 -19.47 -2.61 28.61
N ALA A 273 -20.25 -1.94 27.75
CA ALA A 273 -21.59 -2.39 27.40
C ALA A 273 -21.57 -3.71 26.62
N ASN A 274 -22.61 -4.54 26.81
CA ASN A 274 -22.77 -5.84 26.16
C ASN A 274 -24.06 -5.84 25.29
N VAL A 275 -24.09 -4.97 24.28
CA VAL A 275 -25.25 -4.82 23.38
C VAL A 275 -25.19 -5.87 22.27
N ASN A 276 -26.11 -6.83 22.31
CA ASN A 276 -26.20 -7.89 21.31
C ASN A 276 -27.32 -7.60 20.30
N VAL A 277 -26.90 -7.29 19.07
CA VAL A 277 -27.78 -7.12 17.91
C VAL A 277 -28.33 -8.48 17.48
N HIS A 278 -29.65 -8.56 17.30
CA HIS A 278 -30.32 -9.78 16.87
C HIS A 278 -30.27 -9.86 15.32
N TRP A 279 -29.81 -10.98 14.79
CA TRP A 279 -29.62 -11.20 13.35
C TRP A 279 -30.42 -12.41 12.86
N GLU A 280 -31.54 -12.10 12.21
CA GLU A 280 -32.46 -13.05 11.58
C GLU A 280 -32.74 -12.50 10.17
N ASP A 281 -32.31 -13.21 9.12
CA ASP A 281 -32.31 -12.70 7.73
C ASP A 281 -33.73 -12.42 7.17
N GLU A 282 -34.80 -13.00 7.75
CA GLU A 282 -36.19 -12.85 7.28
C GLU A 282 -36.89 -11.56 7.75
N SER A 283 -36.29 -10.79 8.67
CA SER A 283 -36.97 -9.66 9.35
C SER A 283 -36.88 -8.30 8.63
N TRP A 284 -36.47 -8.25 7.36
CA TRP A 284 -36.00 -7.02 6.69
C TRP A 284 -36.73 -6.63 5.39
N GLU A 285 -37.78 -7.35 4.98
CA GLU A 285 -38.51 -7.07 3.72
C GLU A 285 -39.55 -5.93 3.84
N GLY A 286 -39.84 -5.46 5.06
CA GLY A 286 -40.74 -4.33 5.29
C GLY A 286 -40.06 -2.97 5.12
N VAL A 287 -40.67 -2.07 4.35
CA VAL A 287 -40.25 -0.65 4.28
C VAL A 287 -40.41 0.00 5.67
N PRO A 288 -39.35 0.56 6.28
CA PRO A 288 -39.47 1.19 7.59
C PRO A 288 -40.32 2.46 7.52
N LEU A 289 -41.19 2.68 8.53
CA LEU A 289 -42.06 3.87 8.59
C LEU A 289 -41.28 5.20 8.66
N ASN A 290 -40.15 5.21 9.37
CA ASN A 290 -39.27 6.37 9.56
C ASN A 290 -37.81 6.00 9.18
N PRO A 291 -37.51 5.80 7.89
CA PRO A 291 -36.24 5.26 7.42
C PRO A 291 -35.09 6.23 7.67
N VAL A 292 -33.95 5.73 8.16
CA VAL A 292 -32.79 6.57 8.45
C VAL A 292 -32.12 7.14 7.21
N ARG A 293 -31.61 8.37 7.34
CA ARG A 293 -30.86 9.08 6.30
C ARG A 293 -29.37 9.07 6.64
N ILE A 294 -28.54 8.68 5.69
CA ILE A 294 -27.11 8.39 5.95
C ILE A 294 -26.22 9.51 5.39
N ALA A 295 -25.31 10.03 6.21
CA ALA A 295 -24.18 10.86 5.78
C ALA A 295 -22.94 9.99 5.55
N PHE A 296 -22.64 9.72 4.28
CA PHE A 296 -21.44 9.00 3.87
C PHE A 296 -20.24 9.94 3.78
N MET A 297 -19.25 9.74 4.65
CA MET A 297 -17.97 10.42 4.59
C MET A 297 -17.00 9.61 3.73
N LEU A 298 -16.79 10.04 2.49
CA LEU A 298 -15.95 9.35 1.52
C LEU A 298 -14.53 9.94 1.55
N VAL A 299 -13.55 9.15 1.98
CA VAL A 299 -12.16 9.59 2.21
C VAL A 299 -11.24 8.94 1.17
N ILE A 300 -10.83 9.69 0.16
CA ILE A 300 -10.27 9.12 -1.08
C ILE A 300 -8.95 9.77 -1.53
N HIS A 301 -8.09 8.96 -2.14
CA HIS A 301 -6.77 9.35 -2.63
C HIS A 301 -6.33 8.48 -3.83
N GLY A 302 -5.23 8.84 -4.47
CA GLY A 302 -4.65 8.07 -5.58
C GLY A 302 -5.27 8.40 -6.94
N ARG A 303 -5.34 7.39 -7.84
CA ARG A 303 -5.73 7.58 -9.25
C ARG A 303 -6.99 6.81 -9.69
N ALA A 304 -7.53 5.93 -8.85
CA ALA A 304 -8.59 4.96 -9.17
C ALA A 304 -10.01 5.57 -9.33
N ALA A 305 -10.13 6.68 -10.07
CA ALA A 305 -11.36 7.46 -10.20
C ALA A 305 -12.56 6.65 -10.73
N ARG A 306 -12.35 5.69 -11.65
CA ARG A 306 -13.43 4.84 -12.17
C ARG A 306 -13.94 3.81 -11.16
N GLN A 307 -13.06 3.27 -10.31
CA GLN A 307 -13.48 2.40 -9.20
C GLN A 307 -14.23 3.20 -8.13
N PHE A 308 -13.81 4.42 -7.84
CA PHE A 308 -14.56 5.33 -6.96
C PHE A 308 -15.94 5.68 -7.53
N GLN A 309 -16.04 6.03 -8.82
CA GLN A 309 -17.33 6.25 -9.49
C GLN A 309 -18.25 5.04 -9.35
N ARG A 310 -17.73 3.82 -9.59
CA ARG A 310 -18.49 2.58 -9.47
C ARG A 310 -18.98 2.32 -8.03
N LEU A 311 -18.12 2.51 -7.04
CA LEU A 311 -18.50 2.47 -5.62
C LEU A 311 -19.62 3.47 -5.31
N PHE A 312 -19.45 4.73 -5.71
CA PHE A 312 -20.45 5.77 -5.54
C PHE A 312 -21.79 5.38 -6.19
N LYS A 313 -21.77 4.85 -7.42
CA LYS A 313 -22.93 4.35 -8.14
C LYS A 313 -23.68 3.26 -7.35
N ALA A 314 -22.96 2.34 -6.72
CA ALA A 314 -23.52 1.26 -5.90
C ALA A 314 -24.16 1.76 -4.58
N ILE A 315 -23.58 2.77 -3.92
CA ILE A 315 -24.06 3.29 -2.62
C ILE A 315 -25.02 4.48 -2.74
N TYR A 316 -25.18 5.08 -3.91
CA TYR A 316 -25.98 6.31 -4.09
C TYR A 316 -27.49 6.08 -3.95
N HIS A 317 -28.15 6.89 -3.14
CA HIS A 317 -29.60 7.04 -3.10
C HIS A 317 -29.95 8.51 -2.79
N SER A 318 -31.03 9.04 -3.38
CA SER A 318 -31.43 10.45 -3.28
C SER A 318 -31.73 10.93 -1.86
N ALA A 319 -32.17 10.05 -0.96
CA ALA A 319 -32.47 10.41 0.44
C ALA A 319 -31.22 10.59 1.33
N HIS A 320 -30.09 10.00 0.94
CA HIS A 320 -28.81 10.04 1.68
C HIS A 320 -27.95 11.22 1.24
N PHE A 321 -26.83 11.45 1.94
CA PHE A 321 -25.89 12.51 1.66
C PHE A 321 -24.46 11.98 1.55
N TYR A 322 -23.63 12.65 0.75
CA TYR A 322 -22.27 12.21 0.46
C TYR A 322 -21.31 13.40 0.60
N TYR A 323 -20.47 13.39 1.64
CA TYR A 323 -19.43 14.39 1.85
C TYR A 323 -18.07 13.78 1.51
N VAL A 324 -17.37 14.36 0.54
CA VAL A 324 -16.18 13.74 -0.07
C VAL A 324 -14.93 14.54 0.27
N HIS A 325 -14.01 13.93 1.02
CA HIS A 325 -12.66 14.42 1.22
C HIS A 325 -11.73 13.77 0.20
N VAL A 326 -11.00 14.61 -0.55
CA VAL A 326 -9.96 14.14 -1.47
C VAL A 326 -8.61 14.62 -0.99
N ASP A 327 -7.72 13.67 -0.67
CA ASP A 327 -6.38 13.93 -0.17
C ASP A 327 -5.66 15.01 -1.00
N GLU A 328 -4.97 15.91 -0.31
CA GLU A 328 -4.36 17.12 -0.89
C GLU A 328 -3.41 16.82 -2.06
N ARG A 329 -2.72 15.67 -2.00
CA ARG A 329 -1.75 15.22 -3.02
C ARG A 329 -2.43 14.61 -4.26
N SER A 330 -3.74 14.32 -4.19
CA SER A 330 -4.50 13.61 -5.23
C SER A 330 -5.27 14.55 -6.17
N SER A 331 -4.59 15.56 -6.72
CA SER A 331 -5.20 16.66 -7.48
C SER A 331 -6.02 16.22 -8.71
N TYR A 332 -5.55 15.23 -9.48
CA TYR A 332 -6.35 14.61 -10.55
C TYR A 332 -7.69 14.06 -10.05
N LEU A 333 -7.67 13.25 -8.98
CA LEU A 333 -8.88 12.65 -8.42
C LEU A 333 -9.84 13.75 -7.93
N HIS A 334 -9.32 14.82 -7.33
CA HIS A 334 -10.10 15.98 -6.93
C HIS A 334 -10.78 16.66 -8.13
N ARG A 335 -10.07 16.90 -9.24
CA ARG A 335 -10.65 17.44 -10.49
C ARG A 335 -11.77 16.56 -11.03
N GLN A 336 -11.59 15.23 -11.05
CA GLN A 336 -12.62 14.28 -11.50
C GLN A 336 -13.86 14.33 -10.59
N VAL A 337 -13.66 14.20 -9.29
CA VAL A 337 -14.72 14.15 -8.26
C VAL A 337 -15.55 15.44 -8.26
N VAL A 338 -14.89 16.60 -8.23
CA VAL A 338 -15.56 17.92 -8.25
C VAL A 338 -16.35 18.13 -9.54
N THR A 339 -15.86 17.63 -10.69
CA THR A 339 -16.57 17.80 -11.97
C THR A 339 -17.80 16.88 -12.04
N LEU A 340 -17.65 15.61 -11.66
CA LEU A 340 -18.68 14.58 -11.83
C LEU A 340 -19.81 14.66 -10.81
N LEU A 341 -19.52 15.04 -9.56
CA LEU A 341 -20.50 15.00 -8.49
C LEU A 341 -21.35 16.27 -8.36
N ARG A 342 -21.00 17.35 -9.09
CA ARG A 342 -21.78 18.60 -9.18
C ARG A 342 -23.23 18.41 -9.65
N GLN A 343 -23.55 17.30 -10.33
CA GLN A 343 -24.89 17.02 -10.83
C GLN A 343 -25.86 16.45 -9.76
N TYR A 344 -25.39 16.22 -8.52
CA TYR A 344 -26.18 15.66 -7.43
C TYR A 344 -26.31 16.64 -6.25
N PRO A 345 -27.52 17.12 -5.91
CA PRO A 345 -27.69 18.17 -4.87
C PRO A 345 -27.37 17.68 -3.45
N ASN A 346 -27.45 16.36 -3.21
CA ASN A 346 -27.12 15.69 -1.96
C ASN A 346 -25.64 15.29 -1.85
N VAL A 347 -24.76 15.89 -2.65
CA VAL A 347 -23.32 15.61 -2.65
C VAL A 347 -22.50 16.89 -2.51
N ARG A 348 -21.51 16.86 -1.62
CA ARG A 348 -20.58 17.97 -1.35
C ARG A 348 -19.14 17.45 -1.31
N VAL A 349 -18.19 18.29 -1.71
CA VAL A 349 -16.74 18.02 -1.58
C VAL A 349 -16.19 18.95 -0.50
N THR A 350 -15.27 18.47 0.35
CA THR A 350 -14.68 19.31 1.40
C THR A 350 -13.92 20.48 0.75
N PRO A 351 -14.25 21.76 1.09
CA PRO A 351 -13.56 22.90 0.49
C PRO A 351 -12.12 23.05 1.02
N TRP A 352 -11.85 22.45 2.18
CA TRP A 352 -10.53 22.21 2.74
C TRP A 352 -10.06 20.79 2.38
N ARG A 353 -8.76 20.60 2.24
CA ARG A 353 -8.12 19.30 1.99
C ARG A 353 -6.99 19.10 2.99
N MET A 354 -6.51 17.87 3.12
CA MET A 354 -5.39 17.51 4.00
C MET A 354 -4.58 16.39 3.35
N SER A 355 -3.27 16.37 3.55
CA SER A 355 -2.41 15.23 3.24
C SER A 355 -2.58 14.13 4.31
N THR A 356 -3.68 13.38 4.24
CA THR A 356 -3.98 12.23 5.11
C THR A 356 -2.99 11.07 4.87
N ILE A 357 -1.87 11.09 5.59
CA ILE A 357 -0.83 10.04 5.50
C ILE A 357 -1.24 8.76 6.26
N TRP A 358 -0.66 7.63 5.90
CA TRP A 358 -0.90 6.38 6.64
C TRP A 358 -0.49 6.55 8.10
N GLY A 359 -1.39 6.24 9.03
CA GLY A 359 -1.16 6.43 10.47
C GLY A 359 -1.17 7.88 10.98
N GLY A 360 -1.39 8.87 10.11
CA GLY A 360 -1.35 10.29 10.44
C GLY A 360 -2.34 10.73 11.51
N ALA A 361 -1.94 11.70 12.34
CA ALA A 361 -2.81 12.44 13.24
C ALA A 361 -3.92 13.16 12.45
N SER A 362 -3.58 13.68 11.26
CA SER A 362 -4.44 14.39 10.32
C SER A 362 -5.72 13.64 9.92
N LEU A 363 -5.74 12.30 9.98
CA LEU A 363 -6.94 11.50 9.70
C LEU A 363 -8.06 11.74 10.73
N LEU A 364 -7.73 11.86 12.02
CA LEU A 364 -8.74 12.20 13.04
C LEU A 364 -9.15 13.68 12.91
N THR A 365 -8.21 14.58 12.65
CA THR A 365 -8.50 16.01 12.43
C THR A 365 -9.45 16.21 11.25
N MET A 366 -9.29 15.44 10.18
CA MET A 366 -10.20 15.37 9.03
C MET A 366 -11.59 14.89 9.47
N TYR A 367 -11.69 13.75 10.18
CA TYR A 367 -12.99 13.25 10.65
C TYR A 367 -13.72 14.25 11.55
N LEU A 368 -13.06 14.78 12.59
CA LEU A 368 -13.66 15.75 13.51
C LEU A 368 -14.10 17.05 12.82
N ARG A 369 -13.36 17.49 11.80
CA ARG A 369 -13.76 18.65 10.98
C ARG A 369 -14.94 18.33 10.08
N SER A 370 -14.94 17.17 9.41
CA SER A 370 -16.08 16.76 8.57
C SER A 370 -17.36 16.54 9.36
N MET A 371 -17.28 16.00 10.58
CA MET A 371 -18.39 15.89 11.52
C MET A 371 -18.93 17.27 11.92
N LYS A 372 -18.04 18.24 12.24
CA LYS A 372 -18.46 19.62 12.53
C LYS A 372 -19.14 20.28 11.33
N ASP A 373 -18.60 20.11 10.13
CA ASP A 373 -19.21 20.64 8.90
C ASP A 373 -20.61 20.03 8.67
N LEU A 374 -20.76 18.70 8.83
CA LEU A 374 -22.02 17.98 8.64
C LEU A 374 -23.11 18.37 9.66
N LEU A 375 -22.74 18.70 10.89
CA LEU A 375 -23.66 19.24 11.91
C LEU A 375 -24.08 20.69 11.62
N ALA A 376 -23.30 21.44 10.84
CA ALA A 376 -23.61 22.81 10.45
C ALA A 376 -24.44 22.92 9.15
N MET A 377 -24.59 21.81 8.41
CA MET A 377 -25.43 21.74 7.20
C MET A 377 -26.89 21.51 7.58
N SER A 378 -27.60 22.58 7.98
CA SER A 378 -29.01 22.51 8.40
C SER A 378 -29.99 22.00 7.32
N ASP A 379 -29.60 22.01 6.05
CA ASP A 379 -30.35 21.41 4.95
C ASP A 379 -30.17 19.87 4.85
N TRP A 380 -29.19 19.32 5.56
CA TRP A 380 -28.85 17.89 5.59
C TRP A 380 -29.24 17.27 6.93
N SER A 381 -30.50 16.84 7.06
CA SER A 381 -30.97 16.05 8.21
C SER A 381 -30.58 14.57 8.04
N TRP A 382 -29.56 14.13 8.78
CA TRP A 382 -29.00 12.76 8.76
C TRP A 382 -28.97 12.11 10.15
N ASP A 383 -29.10 10.78 10.20
CA ASP A 383 -29.10 9.97 11.43
C ASP A 383 -27.75 9.30 11.71
N PHE A 384 -27.03 8.90 10.66
CA PHE A 384 -25.78 8.12 10.77
C PHE A 384 -24.63 8.71 9.94
N PHE A 385 -23.46 8.78 10.55
CA PHE A 385 -22.17 9.00 9.90
C PHE A 385 -21.53 7.64 9.55
N ILE A 386 -21.20 7.41 8.27
CA ILE A 386 -20.49 6.21 7.80
C ILE A 386 -19.25 6.61 7.01
N ASN A 387 -18.06 6.14 7.43
CA ASN A 387 -16.83 6.35 6.66
C ASN A 387 -16.54 5.23 5.65
N LEU A 388 -16.12 5.60 4.44
CA LEU A 388 -15.69 4.65 3.39
C LEU A 388 -14.45 5.20 2.66
N SER A 389 -13.56 4.31 2.21
CA SER A 389 -12.50 4.64 1.26
C SER A 389 -12.86 4.23 -0.17
N ALA A 390 -12.11 4.71 -1.17
CA ALA A 390 -12.28 4.28 -2.57
C ALA A 390 -12.00 2.78 -2.83
N ALA A 391 -11.55 2.04 -1.80
CA ALA A 391 -11.28 0.61 -1.83
C ALA A 391 -12.24 -0.21 -0.93
N ASP A 392 -13.29 0.40 -0.40
CA ASP A 392 -14.43 -0.30 0.21
C ASP A 392 -15.46 -0.67 -0.88
N TYR A 393 -16.34 -1.64 -0.62
CA TYR A 393 -17.54 -1.91 -1.45
C TYR A 393 -18.69 -2.43 -0.57
N PRO A 394 -19.97 -2.14 -0.89
CA PRO A 394 -21.11 -2.77 -0.24
C PRO A 394 -21.13 -4.29 -0.50
N ILE A 395 -21.69 -5.06 0.45
CA ILE A 395 -21.91 -6.52 0.37
C ILE A 395 -23.35 -6.95 0.71
N ARG A 396 -24.23 -5.98 0.96
CA ARG A 396 -25.69 -6.08 1.14
C ARG A 396 -26.32 -4.84 0.47
N THR A 397 -27.63 -4.83 0.22
CA THR A 397 -28.27 -3.71 -0.52
C THR A 397 -28.41 -2.45 0.35
N ASN A 398 -28.72 -1.31 -0.29
CA ASN A 398 -29.08 -0.06 0.41
C ASN A 398 -30.24 -0.28 1.39
N ASP A 399 -31.23 -1.05 0.97
CA ASP A 399 -32.52 -1.13 1.65
C ASP A 399 -32.41 -2.04 2.88
N GLN A 400 -31.61 -3.11 2.77
CA GLN A 400 -31.16 -3.91 3.91
C GLN A 400 -30.36 -3.07 4.94
N LEU A 401 -29.49 -2.17 4.48
CA LEU A 401 -28.72 -1.27 5.35
C LEU A 401 -29.64 -0.27 6.07
N VAL A 402 -30.59 0.34 5.36
CA VAL A 402 -31.55 1.31 5.91
C VAL A 402 -32.50 0.63 6.90
N ALA A 403 -33.05 -0.56 6.57
CA ALA A 403 -33.90 -1.31 7.48
C ALA A 403 -33.16 -1.70 8.77
N PHE A 404 -31.93 -2.20 8.66
CA PHE A 404 -31.09 -2.54 9.81
C PHE A 404 -30.77 -1.33 10.70
N LEU A 405 -30.30 -0.23 10.11
CA LEU A 405 -29.96 0.97 10.87
C LEU A 405 -31.19 1.69 11.43
N THR A 406 -32.37 1.57 10.82
CA THR A 406 -33.61 2.12 11.38
C THR A 406 -34.04 1.36 12.65
N LYS A 407 -33.87 0.03 12.69
CA LYS A 407 -34.15 -0.81 13.87
C LYS A 407 -33.19 -0.53 15.04
N TYR A 408 -31.98 -0.02 14.75
CA TYR A 408 -30.91 0.20 15.73
C TYR A 408 -30.37 1.64 15.72
N ARG A 409 -31.24 2.65 15.52
CA ARG A 409 -30.83 4.05 15.31
C ARG A 409 -30.01 4.66 16.44
N ASP A 410 -30.29 4.24 17.67
CA ASP A 410 -29.65 4.78 18.88
C ASP A 410 -28.30 4.10 19.20
N MET A 411 -27.82 3.19 18.35
CA MET A 411 -26.60 2.41 18.55
C MET A 411 -25.39 2.96 17.77
N ASN A 412 -24.19 2.74 18.31
CA ASN A 412 -22.91 3.09 17.70
C ASN A 412 -22.12 1.81 17.37
N PHE A 413 -21.79 1.62 16.09
CA PHE A 413 -21.22 0.39 15.53
C PHE A 413 -19.72 0.55 15.30
N ILE A 414 -18.93 0.07 16.26
CA ILE A 414 -17.48 0.20 16.26
C ILE A 414 -16.85 -1.14 16.70
N LYS A 415 -15.65 -1.47 16.21
CA LYS A 415 -15.04 -2.79 16.47
C LYS A 415 -13.78 -2.65 17.32
N SER A 416 -13.82 -3.22 18.52
CA SER A 416 -12.67 -3.38 19.42
C SER A 416 -11.73 -4.51 18.96
N HIS A 417 -10.49 -4.47 19.43
CA HIS A 417 -9.44 -5.42 19.07
C HIS A 417 -9.62 -6.82 19.69
N GLY A 418 -10.48 -6.97 20.71
CA GLY A 418 -10.93 -8.26 21.27
C GLY A 418 -9.83 -9.17 21.84
N ARG A 419 -8.76 -8.59 22.41
CA ARG A 419 -7.56 -9.31 22.91
C ARG A 419 -7.04 -8.66 24.20
N ASP A 420 -5.84 -9.02 24.64
CA ASP A 420 -5.11 -8.33 25.72
C ASP A 420 -4.87 -6.84 25.37
N ASN A 421 -5.45 -5.94 26.16
CA ASN A 421 -5.40 -4.49 25.96
C ASN A 421 -3.99 -3.91 26.20
N ALA A 422 -3.25 -4.43 27.19
CA ALA A 422 -1.89 -3.95 27.45
C ALA A 422 -0.96 -4.20 26.24
N ARG A 423 -1.18 -5.32 25.52
CA ARG A 423 -0.51 -5.60 24.23
C ARG A 423 -1.06 -4.76 23.07
N PHE A 424 -2.33 -4.39 23.06
CA PHE A 424 -2.89 -3.47 22.06
C PHE A 424 -2.22 -2.09 22.18
N ILE A 425 -2.25 -1.47 23.36
CA ILE A 425 -1.61 -0.18 23.67
C ILE A 425 -0.16 -0.14 23.16
N ARG A 426 0.65 -1.15 23.50
CA ARG A 426 2.05 -1.24 23.08
C ARG A 426 2.27 -1.54 21.58
N LYS A 427 1.34 -2.22 20.89
CA LYS A 427 1.47 -2.49 19.44
C LYS A 427 0.99 -1.33 18.57
N GLN A 428 0.04 -0.53 19.06
CA GLN A 428 -0.37 0.74 18.45
C GLN A 428 0.60 1.89 18.73
N GLY A 429 1.44 1.78 19.77
CA GLY A 429 2.31 2.87 20.22
C GLY A 429 1.53 3.98 20.94
N LEU A 430 0.41 3.67 21.59
CA LEU A 430 -0.37 4.65 22.36
C LEU A 430 0.44 5.20 23.56
N ASP A 431 1.39 4.41 24.07
CA ASP A 431 2.40 4.78 25.08
C ASP A 431 3.54 5.65 24.54
N ARG A 432 3.51 6.05 23.25
CA ARG A 432 4.51 6.90 22.60
C ARG A 432 3.90 8.23 22.15
N LEU A 433 4.70 9.28 22.21
CA LEU A 433 4.36 10.59 21.68
C LEU A 433 4.77 10.68 20.20
N PHE A 434 3.81 11.03 19.33
CA PHE A 434 4.05 11.27 17.91
C PHE A 434 3.71 12.71 17.50
N TYR A 435 4.27 13.17 16.39
CA TYR A 435 3.92 14.45 15.78
C TYR A 435 3.95 14.37 14.24
N GLU A 436 3.02 15.08 13.58
CA GLU A 436 2.90 15.10 12.11
C GLU A 436 3.43 16.41 11.54
N CYS A 437 4.56 16.34 10.81
CA CYS A 437 5.05 17.45 9.97
C CYS A 437 5.90 16.89 8.81
N ASP A 438 6.14 17.69 7.76
CA ASP A 438 6.77 17.25 6.50
C ASP A 438 6.11 16.01 5.84
N THR A 439 4.81 15.80 6.05
CA THR A 439 4.05 14.60 5.65
C THR A 439 4.59 13.28 6.22
N HIS A 440 5.16 13.31 7.43
CA HIS A 440 5.71 12.17 8.15
C HIS A 440 5.26 12.15 9.63
N MET A 441 5.04 10.95 10.22
CA MET A 441 4.78 10.79 11.66
C MET A 441 6.07 10.50 12.42
N TRP A 442 6.60 11.54 13.06
CA TRP A 442 7.82 11.50 13.87
C TRP A 442 7.51 10.91 15.26
N ARG A 443 8.30 9.94 15.73
CA ARG A 443 8.25 9.48 17.12
C ARG A 443 9.17 10.34 17.97
N LEU A 444 8.65 10.95 19.04
CA LEU A 444 9.38 11.94 19.84
C LEU A 444 9.79 11.46 21.24
N GLY A 445 9.20 10.37 21.72
CA GLY A 445 9.51 9.76 23.02
C GLY A 445 8.32 9.03 23.62
N ASP A 446 8.35 8.84 24.94
CA ASP A 446 7.38 8.04 25.69
C ASP A 446 6.40 8.93 26.45
N ARG A 447 5.17 8.44 26.69
CA ARG A 447 4.14 9.12 27.48
C ARG A 447 3.34 8.12 28.32
N LYS A 448 2.76 8.59 29.42
CA LYS A 448 1.78 7.82 30.20
C LYS A 448 0.46 7.70 29.43
N ILE A 449 -0.28 6.64 29.72
CA ILE A 449 -1.72 6.57 29.42
C ILE A 449 -2.46 7.31 30.56
N PRO A 450 -3.46 8.16 30.30
CA PRO A 450 -4.13 8.92 31.35
C PRO A 450 -4.92 8.03 32.32
N GLU A 451 -4.86 8.35 33.60
CA GLU A 451 -5.62 7.65 34.65
C GLU A 451 -7.11 8.01 34.64
N GLY A 452 -7.96 7.16 35.23
CA GLY A 452 -9.41 7.39 35.40
C GLY A 452 -10.30 6.93 34.25
N ILE A 453 -9.72 6.61 33.07
CA ILE A 453 -10.45 6.14 31.88
C ILE A 453 -10.01 4.73 31.44
N SER A 454 -10.90 4.03 30.74
CA SER A 454 -10.57 2.79 30.02
C SER A 454 -10.22 3.10 28.57
N VAL A 455 -8.96 2.89 28.17
CA VAL A 455 -8.54 3.02 26.75
C VAL A 455 -8.88 1.75 25.99
N ASP A 456 -9.46 1.88 24.79
CA ASP A 456 -9.73 0.78 23.86
C ASP A 456 -9.41 1.20 22.42
N GLY A 457 -9.39 0.25 21.50
CA GLY A 457 -9.39 0.51 20.07
C GLY A 457 -9.54 -0.75 19.23
N GLY A 458 -9.43 -0.60 17.92
CA GLY A 458 -9.54 -1.70 16.95
C GLY A 458 -9.58 -1.16 15.53
N SER A 459 -10.76 -1.10 14.92
CA SER A 459 -10.90 -0.59 13.54
C SER A 459 -11.27 0.89 13.50
N ASP A 460 -10.59 1.64 12.64
CA ASP A 460 -10.90 3.00 12.18
C ASP A 460 -12.13 3.10 11.26
N TRP A 461 -12.79 1.99 10.95
CA TRP A 461 -14.01 1.92 10.13
C TRP A 461 -15.20 1.64 11.05
N PHE A 462 -16.23 2.48 11.00
CA PHE A 462 -17.34 2.49 11.96
C PHE A 462 -18.63 3.04 11.34
N LEU A 463 -19.72 3.00 12.10
CA LEU A 463 -20.94 3.77 11.85
C LEU A 463 -21.33 4.42 13.18
N LEU A 464 -21.46 5.74 13.22
CA LEU A 464 -21.79 6.48 14.45
C LEU A 464 -23.10 7.23 14.25
N ASN A 465 -23.94 7.31 15.28
CA ASN A 465 -25.21 8.04 15.21
C ASN A 465 -25.03 9.54 15.48
N HIS A 466 -26.00 10.35 15.03
CA HIS A 466 -25.97 11.81 15.15
C HIS A 466 -25.68 12.28 16.57
N ALA A 467 -26.38 11.73 17.58
CA ALA A 467 -26.24 12.13 18.98
C ALA A 467 -24.80 11.95 19.52
N PHE A 468 -24.13 10.84 19.19
CA PHE A 468 -22.73 10.65 19.61
C PHE A 468 -21.74 11.51 18.80
N VAL A 469 -21.99 11.72 17.50
CA VAL A 469 -21.18 12.62 16.67
C VAL A 469 -21.29 14.07 17.16
N GLU A 470 -22.49 14.51 17.51
CA GLU A 470 -22.77 15.80 18.12
C GLU A 470 -22.02 15.95 19.44
N TYR A 471 -22.17 15.01 20.38
CA TYR A 471 -21.41 14.98 21.64
C TYR A 471 -19.88 15.09 21.43
N VAL A 472 -19.33 14.29 20.51
CA VAL A 472 -17.89 14.31 20.17
C VAL A 472 -17.45 15.66 19.62
N VAL A 473 -18.28 16.37 18.86
CA VAL A 473 -17.95 17.69 18.30
C VAL A 473 -18.14 18.81 19.33
N THR A 474 -19.31 18.90 19.96
CA THR A 474 -19.78 20.06 20.72
C THR A 474 -19.40 20.04 22.20
N SER A 475 -19.20 18.86 22.80
CA SER A 475 -18.92 18.77 24.24
C SER A 475 -17.61 19.47 24.61
N ARG A 476 -17.65 20.12 25.78
CA ARG A 476 -16.53 20.78 26.47
C ARG A 476 -16.19 20.10 27.80
N ASP A 477 -16.71 18.88 28.03
CA ASP A 477 -16.32 18.08 29.19
C ASP A 477 -14.84 17.70 29.16
N ASP A 478 -14.32 17.21 30.29
CA ASP A 478 -12.91 16.85 30.44
C ASP A 478 -12.53 15.68 29.51
N LEU A 479 -13.40 14.67 29.36
CA LEU A 479 -13.13 13.51 28.52
C LEU A 479 -12.88 13.91 27.06
N VAL A 480 -13.82 14.64 26.46
CA VAL A 480 -13.74 15.06 25.06
C VAL A 480 -12.61 16.07 24.85
N THR A 481 -12.39 17.00 25.80
CA THR A 481 -11.32 18.00 25.72
C THR A 481 -9.93 17.35 25.84
N SER A 482 -9.73 16.49 26.84
CA SER A 482 -8.47 15.80 27.11
C SER A 482 -8.17 14.74 26.04
N MET A 483 -9.17 14.04 25.50
CA MET A 483 -8.97 13.11 24.39
C MET A 483 -8.62 13.82 23.07
N LYS A 484 -9.29 14.93 22.72
CA LYS A 484 -8.90 15.75 21.54
C LYS A 484 -7.43 16.19 21.62
N ARG A 485 -6.97 16.59 22.82
CA ARG A 485 -5.56 16.93 23.09
C ARG A 485 -4.61 15.73 22.99
N PHE A 486 -4.91 14.61 23.66
CA PHE A 486 -4.08 13.40 23.64
C PHE A 486 -3.93 12.83 22.23
N TYR A 487 -5.02 12.75 21.47
CA TYR A 487 -5.05 12.15 20.13
C TYR A 487 -4.50 13.02 19.01
N SER A 488 -4.26 14.32 19.26
CA SER A 488 -3.50 15.19 18.34
C SER A 488 -2.01 14.81 18.21
N TYR A 489 -1.50 13.97 19.14
CA TYR A 489 -0.10 13.53 19.20
C TYR A 489 0.04 12.00 19.19
N THR A 490 -0.86 11.32 18.47
CA THR A 490 -1.02 9.87 18.46
C THR A 490 -0.91 9.28 17.05
N LEU A 491 -0.20 8.16 16.91
CA LEU A 491 -0.21 7.32 15.70
C LEU A 491 -1.55 6.56 15.58
N LEU A 492 -2.11 6.46 14.37
CA LEU A 492 -3.38 5.75 14.09
C LEU A 492 -4.54 6.20 15.02
N PRO A 493 -4.79 7.51 15.21
CA PRO A 493 -5.69 8.00 16.25
C PRO A 493 -7.13 7.54 16.07
N ALA A 494 -7.59 7.41 14.82
CA ALA A 494 -8.94 6.95 14.48
C ALA A 494 -9.20 5.48 14.85
N GLU A 495 -8.15 4.67 15.05
CA GLU A 495 -8.28 3.27 15.51
C GLU A 495 -8.56 3.16 17.03
N SER A 496 -8.60 4.26 17.80
CA SER A 496 -8.87 4.20 19.26
C SER A 496 -9.55 5.43 19.90
N PHE A 497 -9.52 6.61 19.27
CA PHE A 497 -10.18 7.82 19.79
C PHE A 497 -11.68 7.60 20.02
N PHE A 498 -12.39 7.11 19.00
CA PHE A 498 -13.85 6.96 19.07
C PHE A 498 -14.27 5.88 20.07
N HIS A 499 -13.53 4.77 20.16
CA HIS A 499 -13.73 3.73 21.19
C HIS A 499 -13.54 4.30 22.60
N THR A 500 -12.41 4.97 22.84
CA THR A 500 -12.05 5.50 24.17
C THR A 500 -13.00 6.62 24.60
N VAL A 501 -13.47 7.48 23.69
CA VAL A 501 -14.50 8.49 24.03
C VAL A 501 -15.85 7.80 24.28
N LEU A 502 -16.29 6.87 23.42
CA LEU A 502 -17.59 6.19 23.58
C LEU A 502 -17.67 5.43 24.91
N GLU A 503 -16.70 4.57 25.20
CA GLU A 503 -16.67 3.71 26.39
C GLU A 503 -16.59 4.47 27.73
N ASN A 504 -16.14 5.73 27.72
CA ASN A 504 -16.04 6.55 28.93
C ASN A 504 -17.08 7.69 29.00
N SER A 505 -17.83 7.94 27.91
CA SER A 505 -18.91 8.93 27.86
C SER A 505 -20.22 8.41 28.47
N ALA A 506 -21.19 9.31 28.67
CA ALA A 506 -22.57 8.92 29.00
C ALA A 506 -23.22 8.04 27.91
N HIS A 507 -22.73 8.08 26.66
CA HIS A 507 -23.25 7.28 25.55
C HIS A 507 -22.75 5.82 25.53
N CYS A 508 -21.93 5.40 26.51
CA CYS A 508 -21.28 4.07 26.51
C CYS A 508 -22.26 2.88 26.38
N GLY A 509 -23.50 3.02 26.85
CA GLY A 509 -24.57 2.02 26.70
C GLY A 509 -25.05 1.78 25.26
N SER A 510 -24.67 2.63 24.30
CA SER A 510 -25.00 2.48 22.86
C SER A 510 -23.99 1.66 22.06
N MET A 511 -22.89 1.22 22.67
CA MET A 511 -21.79 0.57 21.94
C MET A 511 -22.12 -0.88 21.53
N VAL A 512 -22.10 -1.14 20.22
CA VAL A 512 -22.12 -2.48 19.63
C VAL A 512 -20.73 -2.82 19.11
N ASP A 513 -20.11 -3.88 19.64
CA ASP A 513 -18.76 -4.37 19.24
C ASP A 513 -18.77 -5.13 17.88
N ASN A 514 -19.36 -4.48 16.88
CA ASN A 514 -19.36 -4.90 15.48
C ASN A 514 -19.51 -3.65 14.59
N ASN A 515 -18.47 -3.30 13.84
CA ASN A 515 -18.49 -2.18 12.89
C ASN A 515 -19.16 -2.48 11.53
N LEU A 516 -19.81 -3.64 11.41
CA LEU A 516 -20.49 -4.11 10.20
C LEU A 516 -19.58 -4.27 8.96
N ARG A 517 -18.25 -4.35 9.14
CA ARG A 517 -17.26 -4.53 8.05
C ARG A 517 -16.73 -5.96 7.96
N ILE A 518 -16.37 -6.40 6.75
CA ILE A 518 -15.45 -7.51 6.50
C ILE A 518 -14.10 -6.95 6.00
N THR A 519 -13.09 -6.95 6.86
CA THR A 519 -11.74 -6.46 6.54
C THR A 519 -10.79 -7.62 6.25
N ASN A 520 -10.18 -7.66 5.07
CA ASN A 520 -9.40 -8.81 4.58
C ASN A 520 -7.98 -8.89 5.15
N TRP A 521 -7.86 -9.18 6.45
CA TRP A 521 -6.57 -9.29 7.14
C TRP A 521 -5.86 -10.63 6.90
N ASN A 522 -4.83 -10.65 6.04
CA ASN A 522 -3.84 -11.73 5.99
C ASN A 522 -2.47 -11.23 6.48
N ARG A 523 -2.16 -11.43 7.77
CA ARG A 523 -0.94 -10.91 8.41
C ARG A 523 0.36 -11.42 7.77
N LYS A 524 0.37 -12.61 7.14
CA LYS A 524 1.56 -13.16 6.47
C LYS A 524 2.00 -12.33 5.26
N LEU A 525 1.08 -11.58 4.65
CA LEU A 525 1.32 -10.71 3.49
C LEU A 525 1.22 -9.21 3.86
N GLY A 526 0.18 -8.81 4.58
CA GLY A 526 -0.11 -7.39 4.88
C GLY A 526 0.78 -6.70 5.93
N CYS A 527 1.53 -7.45 6.73
CA CYS A 527 2.45 -6.92 7.75
C CYS A 527 3.92 -7.02 7.27
N LYS A 528 4.43 -6.00 6.56
CA LYS A 528 5.82 -5.95 6.06
C LYS A 528 6.59 -4.69 6.48
N CYS A 529 6.05 -3.89 7.41
CA CYS A 529 6.60 -2.59 7.81
C CYS A 529 6.76 -1.61 6.62
N GLN A 530 5.94 -1.77 5.58
CA GLN A 530 6.03 -1.06 4.30
C GLN A 530 5.94 0.48 4.44
N TYR A 531 5.33 0.97 5.54
CA TYR A 531 5.15 2.40 5.81
C TYR A 531 6.31 3.08 6.57
N LYS A 532 7.45 2.40 6.82
CA LYS A 532 8.61 2.93 7.56
C LYS A 532 9.20 4.25 6.98
N HIS A 533 8.88 4.59 5.73
CA HIS A 533 9.28 5.85 5.09
C HIS A 533 8.29 7.01 5.32
N ILE A 534 7.10 6.72 5.87
CA ILE A 534 6.00 7.67 6.17
C ILE A 534 5.84 7.83 7.69
N VAL A 535 6.14 6.81 8.49
CA VAL A 535 5.99 6.83 9.95
C VAL A 535 7.16 6.14 10.65
N ASP A 536 7.49 6.60 11.86
CA ASP A 536 8.49 5.99 12.77
C ASP A 536 7.97 4.71 13.48
N TRP A 537 7.22 3.86 12.76
CA TRP A 537 6.58 2.65 13.27
C TRP A 537 6.41 1.56 12.19
N CYS A 538 6.11 0.32 12.59
CA CYS A 538 5.79 -0.76 11.66
C CYS A 538 4.28 -1.03 11.59
N GLY A 539 3.68 -0.69 10.46
CA GLY A 539 2.27 -0.95 10.17
C GLY A 539 1.97 -2.32 9.52
N CYS A 540 0.69 -2.65 9.50
CA CYS A 540 0.09 -3.66 8.63
C CYS A 540 -1.01 -3.01 7.76
N SER A 541 -1.47 -3.67 6.70
CA SER A 541 -2.73 -3.30 6.03
C SER A 541 -3.45 -4.49 5.40
N PRO A 542 -4.77 -4.41 5.15
CA PRO A 542 -5.55 -5.50 4.57
C PRO A 542 -5.12 -5.83 3.13
N ASN A 543 -5.23 -7.11 2.79
CA ASN A 543 -5.11 -7.58 1.41
C ASN A 543 -6.34 -7.16 0.58
N ASP A 544 -6.17 -7.18 -0.74
CA ASP A 544 -7.27 -6.96 -1.68
C ASP A 544 -7.98 -8.30 -1.96
N PHE A 545 -9.31 -8.30 -2.02
CA PHE A 545 -10.10 -9.50 -2.26
C PHE A 545 -9.86 -10.10 -3.66
N LYS A 546 -10.09 -11.40 -3.79
CA LYS A 546 -10.01 -12.16 -5.06
C LYS A 546 -11.30 -12.98 -5.25
N PRO A 547 -11.59 -13.56 -6.44
CA PRO A 547 -12.84 -14.29 -6.69
C PRO A 547 -13.09 -15.46 -5.72
N ALA A 548 -12.02 -16.14 -5.27
CA ALA A 548 -12.10 -17.20 -4.27
C ALA A 548 -12.67 -16.74 -2.90
N ASP A 549 -12.59 -15.44 -2.59
CA ASP A 549 -13.14 -14.87 -1.36
C ASP A 549 -14.66 -14.66 -1.39
N PHE A 550 -15.31 -14.77 -2.55
CA PHE A 550 -16.70 -14.33 -2.75
C PHE A 550 -17.69 -14.91 -1.71
N HIS A 551 -17.54 -16.19 -1.38
CA HIS A 551 -18.34 -16.89 -0.36
C HIS A 551 -18.35 -16.20 1.01
N ARG A 552 -17.31 -15.40 1.34
CA ARG A 552 -17.17 -14.68 2.61
C ARG A 552 -18.14 -13.51 2.73
N PHE A 553 -18.63 -12.97 1.62
CA PHE A 553 -19.63 -11.88 1.60
C PHE A 553 -21.04 -12.38 1.95
N GLN A 554 -21.30 -13.67 1.71
CA GLN A 554 -22.60 -14.33 1.93
C GLN A 554 -22.76 -14.87 3.37
N GLN A 555 -21.82 -14.56 4.27
CA GLN A 555 -21.85 -15.03 5.66
C GLN A 555 -23.01 -14.40 6.45
N THR A 556 -23.60 -15.19 7.36
CA THR A 556 -24.73 -14.79 8.23
C THR A 556 -24.40 -14.87 9.72
N ALA A 557 -23.13 -15.10 10.09
CA ALA A 557 -22.71 -15.26 11.48
C ALA A 557 -22.67 -13.94 12.28
N ARG A 558 -22.72 -12.78 11.59
CA ARG A 558 -22.97 -11.45 12.15
C ARG A 558 -23.43 -10.49 11.04
N PRO A 559 -24.18 -9.41 11.34
CA PRO A 559 -24.49 -8.37 10.35
C PRO A 559 -23.22 -7.72 9.81
N THR A 560 -23.12 -7.63 8.48
CA THR A 560 -22.06 -6.90 7.75
C THR A 560 -22.60 -6.34 6.44
N PHE A 561 -22.35 -5.05 6.17
CA PHE A 561 -22.88 -4.35 5.00
C PHE A 561 -21.80 -3.84 4.03
N PHE A 562 -20.54 -3.75 4.48
CA PHE A 562 -19.41 -3.33 3.64
C PHE A 562 -18.19 -4.25 3.81
N ALA A 563 -17.32 -4.31 2.82
CA ALA A 563 -16.06 -5.05 2.88
C ALA A 563 -14.89 -4.23 2.30
N ARG A 564 -13.66 -4.52 2.75
CA ARG A 564 -12.43 -3.93 2.21
C ARG A 564 -11.22 -4.88 2.30
N LYS A 565 -10.26 -4.86 1.37
CA LYS A 565 -10.11 -3.88 0.28
C LYS A 565 -10.40 -4.46 -1.11
N PHE A 566 -10.72 -3.58 -2.05
CA PHE A 566 -10.87 -3.83 -3.47
C PHE A 566 -10.03 -2.84 -4.28
N GLU A 567 -9.18 -3.34 -5.19
CA GLU A 567 -8.38 -2.53 -6.12
C GLU A 567 -8.55 -3.09 -7.54
N ALA A 568 -9.16 -2.34 -8.45
CA ALA A 568 -9.50 -2.84 -9.79
C ALA A 568 -8.27 -3.09 -10.70
N SER A 569 -7.11 -2.51 -10.38
CA SER A 569 -5.81 -2.82 -10.99
C SER A 569 -5.12 -4.06 -10.39
N VAL A 570 -5.76 -4.72 -9.41
CA VAL A 570 -5.24 -5.87 -8.65
C VAL A 570 -6.17 -7.09 -8.74
N ASN A 571 -7.50 -6.87 -8.80
CA ASN A 571 -8.52 -7.78 -9.32
C ASN A 571 -9.86 -7.01 -9.48
N GLN A 572 -10.36 -6.86 -10.71
CA GLN A 572 -11.71 -6.31 -10.96
C GLN A 572 -12.77 -7.42 -11.00
N GLU A 573 -12.39 -8.69 -11.24
CA GLU A 573 -13.36 -9.78 -11.35
C GLU A 573 -14.25 -9.92 -10.11
N VAL A 574 -13.69 -9.89 -8.90
CA VAL A 574 -14.47 -9.99 -7.65
C VAL A 574 -15.45 -8.81 -7.48
N VAL A 575 -15.11 -7.63 -8.01
CA VAL A 575 -15.99 -6.45 -8.00
C VAL A 575 -17.12 -6.62 -9.03
N ASN A 576 -16.84 -7.24 -10.18
CA ASN A 576 -17.86 -7.60 -11.17
C ASN A 576 -18.85 -8.63 -10.62
N GLN A 577 -18.36 -9.67 -9.94
CA GLN A 577 -19.20 -10.69 -9.31
C GLN A 577 -20.08 -10.08 -8.20
N LEU A 578 -19.50 -9.22 -7.35
CA LEU A 578 -20.22 -8.59 -6.25
C LEU A 578 -21.27 -7.57 -6.69
N ASP A 579 -20.97 -6.74 -7.70
CA ASP A 579 -21.93 -5.78 -8.26
C ASP A 579 -23.12 -6.47 -8.94
N ALA A 580 -22.86 -7.57 -9.67
CA ALA A 580 -23.90 -8.37 -10.32
C ALA A 580 -24.77 -9.14 -9.30
N PHE A 581 -24.20 -9.58 -8.18
CA PHE A 581 -24.92 -10.23 -7.09
C PHE A 581 -25.87 -9.27 -6.35
N LEU A 582 -25.47 -8.02 -6.15
CA LEU A 582 -26.26 -7.04 -5.40
C LEU A 582 -27.33 -6.31 -6.23
N PHE A 583 -27.08 -6.09 -7.52
CA PHE A 583 -27.89 -5.19 -8.37
C PHE A 583 -28.23 -5.78 -9.74
N GLY A 584 -28.23 -7.11 -9.84
CA GLY A 584 -28.47 -7.87 -11.07
C GLY A 584 -27.32 -7.78 -12.07
N ALA A 585 -27.24 -8.79 -12.94
CA ALA A 585 -26.26 -8.82 -14.03
C ALA A 585 -26.53 -7.69 -15.04
N VAL A 586 -25.47 -6.98 -15.42
CA VAL A 586 -25.50 -5.98 -16.49
C VAL A 586 -25.54 -6.72 -17.85
N PRO A 587 -26.31 -6.26 -18.86
CA PRO A 587 -26.42 -6.94 -20.16
C PRO A 587 -25.06 -7.30 -20.78
N ALA A 588 -24.94 -8.52 -21.31
CA ALA A 588 -23.65 -9.13 -21.68
C ALA A 588 -22.93 -8.45 -22.86
N ASP A 589 -23.67 -7.69 -23.66
CA ASP A 589 -23.23 -6.81 -24.75
C ASP A 589 -22.69 -5.45 -24.26
N THR A 590 -22.88 -5.10 -22.99
CA THR A 590 -22.48 -3.81 -22.44
C THR A 590 -20.96 -3.62 -22.56
N PRO A 591 -20.49 -2.56 -23.23
CA PRO A 591 -19.07 -2.34 -23.47
C PRO A 591 -18.30 -2.10 -22.16
N GLY A 592 -17.01 -2.43 -22.18
CA GLY A 592 -16.10 -2.13 -21.08
C GLY A 592 -16.28 -2.95 -19.79
N LEU A 593 -17.24 -3.86 -19.66
CA LEU A 593 -17.48 -4.63 -18.42
C LEU A 593 -16.25 -5.38 -17.88
N LYS A 594 -15.43 -5.95 -18.78
CA LYS A 594 -14.17 -6.65 -18.44
C LYS A 594 -12.94 -5.74 -18.47
N ALA A 595 -13.08 -4.48 -18.88
CA ALA A 595 -11.98 -3.53 -19.01
C ALA A 595 -11.84 -2.65 -17.76
N TYR A 596 -10.64 -2.14 -17.49
CA TYR A 596 -10.39 -1.11 -16.49
C TYR A 596 -9.35 -0.11 -17.02
N TRP A 597 -9.57 1.17 -16.72
CA TRP A 597 -8.74 2.28 -17.15
C TRP A 597 -8.41 3.17 -15.95
N GLU A 598 -7.11 3.34 -15.66
CA GLU A 598 -6.64 4.17 -14.56
C GLU A 598 -5.66 5.22 -15.05
N ASN A 599 -5.96 6.50 -14.80
CA ASN A 599 -5.14 7.61 -15.27
C ASN A 599 -3.91 7.78 -14.38
N VAL A 600 -2.72 7.52 -14.92
CA VAL A 600 -1.44 7.72 -14.22
C VAL A 600 -0.80 9.08 -14.51
N PHE A 601 -1.26 9.79 -15.54
CA PHE A 601 -0.83 11.16 -15.83
C PHE A 601 -1.94 11.97 -16.52
N ASP A 602 -2.05 13.25 -16.18
CA ASP A 602 -3.03 14.20 -16.71
C ASP A 602 -2.35 15.58 -16.86
N GLU A 603 -2.55 16.27 -18.00
CA GLU A 603 -1.83 17.49 -18.36
C GLU A 603 -1.87 18.58 -17.27
N ALA A 604 -2.99 18.68 -16.56
CA ALA A 604 -3.21 19.63 -15.47
C ALA A 604 -2.48 19.30 -14.15
N ASP A 605 -1.78 18.16 -14.05
CA ASP A 605 -0.78 17.91 -12.99
C ASP A 605 0.62 18.44 -13.40
N GLY A 606 0.87 18.65 -14.70
CA GLY A 606 2.13 19.17 -15.25
C GLY A 606 3.27 18.14 -15.31
N VAL A 607 4.15 18.21 -16.32
CA VAL A 607 5.19 17.19 -16.55
C VAL A 607 6.19 17.03 -15.39
N HIS A 608 6.35 18.04 -14.53
CA HIS A 608 7.16 17.98 -13.32
C HIS A 608 6.69 16.92 -12.30
N SER A 609 5.46 16.39 -12.44
CA SER A 609 4.95 15.27 -11.65
C SER A 609 5.47 13.90 -12.10
N LEU A 610 6.21 13.81 -13.22
CA LEU A 610 6.71 12.56 -13.80
C LEU A 610 8.22 12.37 -13.53
N LYS A 611 8.66 11.12 -13.34
CA LYS A 611 10.08 10.77 -13.49
C LYS A 611 10.52 11.03 -14.95
N ASP A 612 11.77 11.48 -15.16
CA ASP A 612 12.35 11.66 -16.50
C ASP A 612 12.25 10.39 -17.36
N ALA A 613 12.36 9.21 -16.74
CA ALA A 613 12.16 7.92 -17.39
C ALA A 613 10.72 7.74 -17.90
N GLN A 614 9.69 8.11 -17.12
CA GLN A 614 8.29 8.02 -17.54
C GLN A 614 8.01 8.99 -18.69
N LEU A 615 8.47 10.25 -18.57
CA LEU A 615 8.34 11.27 -19.61
C LEU A 615 8.97 10.80 -20.94
N THR A 616 10.21 10.28 -20.87
CA THR A 616 10.90 9.71 -22.04
C THR A 616 10.11 8.57 -22.71
N HIS A 617 9.61 7.61 -21.93
CA HIS A 617 8.79 6.51 -22.45
C HIS A 617 7.47 7.01 -23.07
N TYR A 618 6.77 7.93 -22.43
CA TYR A 618 5.48 8.43 -22.92
C TYR A 618 5.62 9.23 -24.22
N HIS A 619 6.73 9.95 -24.42
CA HIS A 619 7.08 10.55 -25.70
C HIS A 619 7.36 9.50 -26.79
N ALA A 620 8.17 8.48 -26.49
CA ALA A 620 8.46 7.39 -27.42
C ALA A 620 7.19 6.62 -27.82
N PHE A 621 6.30 6.32 -26.87
CA PHE A 621 5.01 5.69 -27.10
C PHE A 621 4.09 6.53 -28.01
N GLY A 622 4.08 7.85 -27.86
CA GLY A 622 3.38 8.76 -28.77
C GLY A 622 3.94 8.68 -30.19
N ARG A 623 5.27 8.74 -30.36
CA ARG A 623 5.94 8.60 -31.66
C ARG A 623 5.70 7.24 -32.31
N MET A 624 5.69 6.14 -31.55
CA MET A 624 5.32 4.81 -32.05
C MET A 624 3.89 4.78 -32.62
N GLY A 625 2.95 5.54 -32.03
CA GLY A 625 1.59 5.70 -32.56
C GLY A 625 1.54 6.46 -33.89
N LEU A 626 2.32 7.53 -34.02
CA LEU A 626 2.43 8.30 -35.27
C LEU A 626 3.10 7.47 -36.38
N ALA A 627 4.15 6.71 -36.04
CA ALA A 627 4.79 5.77 -36.95
C ALA A 627 3.82 4.65 -37.40
N ARG A 628 3.01 4.12 -36.47
CA ARG A 628 1.94 3.17 -36.81
C ARG A 628 0.94 3.78 -37.79
N ALA A 629 0.39 4.96 -37.49
CA ALA A 629 -0.59 5.63 -38.35
C ALA A 629 -0.06 5.81 -39.78
N ALA A 630 1.20 6.24 -39.93
CA ALA A 630 1.85 6.38 -41.23
C ALA A 630 2.04 5.03 -41.96
N SER A 631 2.28 3.93 -41.23
CA SER A 631 2.44 2.58 -41.79
C SER A 631 1.13 1.85 -42.09
N SER A 632 0.01 2.27 -41.47
CA SER A 632 -1.32 1.68 -41.70
C SER A 632 -1.97 2.14 -43.01
N LEU A 633 -1.45 3.18 -43.64
CA LEU A 633 -1.93 3.72 -44.90
C LEU A 633 -1.38 2.90 -46.08
N GLN A 634 -2.24 2.11 -46.72
CA GLN A 634 -1.92 1.37 -47.95
C GLN A 634 -2.25 2.25 -49.16
N GLY A 635 -1.28 2.52 -50.03
CA GLY A 635 -1.47 3.39 -51.20
C GLY A 635 -0.16 3.97 -51.76
N ASP A 636 -0.26 5.12 -52.43
CA ASP A 636 0.89 5.86 -52.94
C ASP A 636 1.81 6.30 -51.78
N GLY A 637 3.10 5.95 -51.89
CA GLY A 637 4.15 6.38 -50.96
C GLY A 637 4.37 7.89 -50.91
N ARG A 638 3.73 8.69 -51.77
CA ARG A 638 3.68 10.16 -51.69
C ARG A 638 2.59 10.69 -50.76
N ASP A 639 1.59 9.88 -50.37
CA ASP A 639 0.55 10.37 -49.47
C ASP A 639 1.12 10.68 -48.08
N ARG A 640 0.61 11.78 -47.52
CA ARG A 640 0.98 12.38 -46.23
C ARG A 640 -0.23 12.48 -45.29
N SER A 641 -1.43 12.07 -45.71
CA SER A 641 -2.69 12.11 -44.96
C SER A 641 -2.58 11.49 -43.56
N CYS A 642 -1.77 10.44 -43.41
CA CYS A 642 -1.49 9.75 -42.14
C CYS A 642 -0.06 10.00 -41.59
N ARG A 643 0.68 10.99 -42.11
CA ARG A 643 1.99 11.38 -41.57
C ARG A 643 1.84 12.58 -40.65
N TYR A 644 2.56 12.57 -39.53
CA TYR A 644 2.41 13.56 -38.47
C TYR A 644 3.75 14.06 -37.95
N SER A 645 3.78 15.28 -37.41
CA SER A 645 4.84 15.77 -36.52
C SER A 645 4.30 15.85 -35.08
N PRO A 646 4.97 15.25 -34.07
CA PRO A 646 4.53 15.35 -32.67
C PRO A 646 4.56 16.81 -32.18
N THR A 647 3.70 17.18 -31.23
CA THR A 647 3.58 18.57 -30.76
C THR A 647 3.30 18.65 -29.27
N GLY A 648 4.22 19.28 -28.53
CA GLY A 648 4.13 19.42 -27.07
C GLY A 648 4.44 18.13 -26.31
N HIS A 649 3.86 17.99 -25.12
CA HIS A 649 3.96 16.80 -24.27
C HIS A 649 2.68 15.94 -24.35
N PRO A 650 2.70 14.68 -23.88
CA PRO A 650 1.48 13.90 -23.68
C PRO A 650 0.43 14.66 -22.86
N ALA A 651 -0.84 14.59 -23.25
CA ALA A 651 -1.96 15.24 -22.58
C ALA A 651 -2.58 14.38 -21.47
N SER A 652 -2.46 13.06 -21.57
CA SER A 652 -2.76 12.12 -20.47
C SER A 652 -2.24 10.73 -20.76
N VAL A 653 -1.96 9.94 -19.71
CA VAL A 653 -1.62 8.53 -19.83
C VAL A 653 -2.50 7.68 -18.92
N HIS A 654 -3.05 6.60 -19.47
CA HIS A 654 -3.82 5.60 -18.74
C HIS A 654 -3.11 4.25 -18.74
N LEU A 655 -3.15 3.52 -17.62
CA LEU A 655 -3.04 2.07 -17.60
C LEU A 655 -4.32 1.48 -18.20
N TYR A 656 -4.20 0.48 -19.06
CA TYR A 656 -5.33 -0.29 -19.60
C TYR A 656 -5.22 -1.75 -19.16
N PHE A 657 -6.30 -2.28 -18.59
CA PHE A 657 -6.45 -3.68 -18.22
C PHE A 657 -7.68 -4.28 -18.90
N LEU A 658 -7.62 -5.56 -19.23
CA LEU A 658 -8.73 -6.32 -19.79
C LEU A 658 -8.71 -7.73 -19.17
N SER A 659 -9.82 -8.13 -18.55
CA SER A 659 -9.96 -9.40 -17.81
C SER A 659 -8.81 -9.61 -16.81
N ASP A 660 -8.55 -8.58 -15.98
CA ASP A 660 -7.48 -8.50 -14.98
C ASP A 660 -6.03 -8.69 -15.49
N GLN A 661 -5.83 -8.65 -16.81
CA GLN A 661 -4.51 -8.64 -17.44
C GLN A 661 -4.15 -7.23 -17.91
N PHE A 662 -2.96 -6.75 -17.55
CA PHE A 662 -2.40 -5.49 -18.04
C PHE A 662 -2.15 -5.54 -19.55
N GLN A 663 -2.74 -4.61 -20.30
CA GLN A 663 -2.66 -4.51 -21.76
C GLN A 663 -1.64 -3.46 -22.22
N GLY A 664 -1.03 -2.71 -21.29
CA GLY A 664 -0.11 -1.62 -21.58
C GLY A 664 -0.70 -0.23 -21.30
N TYR A 665 -0.18 0.78 -22.01
CA TYR A 665 -0.53 2.18 -21.80
C TYR A 665 -1.36 2.75 -22.95
N LEU A 666 -2.29 3.64 -22.62
CA LEU A 666 -2.95 4.53 -23.56
C LEU A 666 -2.37 5.93 -23.39
N VAL A 667 -1.64 6.41 -24.39
CA VAL A 667 -1.02 7.75 -24.38
C VAL A 667 -1.84 8.64 -25.29
N ARG A 668 -2.47 9.68 -24.72
CA ARG A 668 -3.15 10.75 -25.47
C ARG A 668 -2.17 11.88 -25.72
N HIS A 669 -1.99 12.28 -26.97
CA HIS A 669 -1.01 13.28 -27.40
C HIS A 669 -1.55 14.14 -28.56
N ARG A 670 -0.85 15.23 -28.87
CA ARG A 670 -1.18 16.14 -29.97
C ARG A 670 -0.10 16.06 -31.05
N ALA A 671 -0.51 16.10 -32.32
CA ALA A 671 0.40 16.04 -33.44
C ALA A 671 -0.18 16.76 -34.67
N THR A 672 0.68 17.47 -35.41
CA THR A 672 0.30 18.20 -36.62
C THR A 672 0.30 17.27 -37.83
N ASN A 673 -0.84 17.15 -38.50
CA ASN A 673 -1.01 16.36 -39.72
C ASN A 673 -0.24 17.01 -40.89
N LEU A 674 0.63 16.25 -41.56
CA LEU A 674 1.56 16.78 -42.56
C LEU A 674 0.97 16.93 -43.98
N ALA A 675 -0.28 16.53 -44.22
CA ALA A 675 -1.01 16.86 -45.44
C ALA A 675 -1.86 18.13 -45.29
N THR A 676 -2.42 18.38 -44.11
CA THR A 676 -3.37 19.49 -43.89
C THR A 676 -2.83 20.64 -43.05
N GLY A 677 -1.69 20.47 -42.38
CA GLY A 677 -1.13 21.45 -41.44
C GLY A 677 -1.94 21.61 -40.15
N LYS A 678 -2.99 20.81 -39.94
CA LYS A 678 -3.89 20.92 -38.78
C LYS A 678 -3.37 20.12 -37.59
N LEU A 679 -3.55 20.67 -36.39
CA LEU A 679 -3.26 19.98 -35.14
C LEU A 679 -4.37 18.97 -34.84
N GLU A 680 -4.03 17.70 -34.74
CA GLU A 680 -4.93 16.62 -34.32
C GLU A 680 -4.59 16.15 -32.90
N THR A 681 -5.57 15.59 -32.19
CA THR A 681 -5.37 14.93 -30.90
C THR A 681 -5.67 13.45 -31.07
N LEU A 682 -4.68 12.60 -30.76
CA LEU A 682 -4.75 11.16 -30.91
C LEU A 682 -4.62 10.47 -29.56
N GLU A 683 -5.13 9.24 -29.46
CA GLU A 683 -4.73 8.31 -28.40
C GLU A 683 -4.07 7.08 -29.03
N THR A 684 -2.98 6.61 -28.44
CA THR A 684 -2.20 5.46 -28.90
C THR A 684 -2.18 4.40 -27.81
N TRP A 685 -2.63 3.20 -28.15
CA TRP A 685 -2.42 2.02 -27.31
C TRP A 685 -1.06 1.40 -27.62
N VAL A 686 -0.17 1.38 -26.65
CA VAL A 686 1.07 0.58 -26.69
C VAL A 686 0.96 -0.60 -25.74
N MET A 687 1.41 -1.77 -26.18
CA MET A 687 1.43 -3.00 -25.39
C MET A 687 2.85 -3.55 -25.22
N PRO A 688 3.20 -4.16 -24.08
CA PRO A 688 4.48 -4.83 -23.90
C PRO A 688 4.51 -6.15 -24.68
N ARG A 689 5.67 -6.49 -25.24
CA ARG A 689 5.94 -7.78 -25.89
C ARG A 689 6.28 -8.83 -24.82
N LYS A 690 5.94 -10.09 -25.07
CA LYS A 690 6.26 -11.20 -24.15
C LYS A 690 7.78 -11.47 -24.16
N VAL A 691 8.44 -11.11 -23.06
CA VAL A 691 9.91 -11.23 -22.88
C VAL A 691 10.37 -12.50 -22.17
N PHE A 692 9.54 -13.06 -21.30
CA PHE A 692 9.84 -14.28 -20.56
C PHE A 692 9.79 -15.52 -21.47
N LYS A 693 10.81 -16.37 -21.38
CA LYS A 693 10.94 -17.62 -22.13
C LYS A 693 11.43 -18.75 -21.21
N MET A 694 10.78 -19.90 -21.29
CA MET A 694 11.32 -21.16 -20.74
C MET A 694 12.30 -21.79 -21.74
N ALA A 695 13.32 -22.50 -21.25
CA ALA A 695 14.23 -23.26 -22.09
C ALA A 695 13.52 -24.47 -22.74
N SER A 696 13.84 -24.78 -24.00
CA SER A 696 13.16 -25.80 -24.81
C SER A 696 13.47 -27.25 -24.42
N LYS A 697 14.49 -27.47 -23.57
CA LYS A 697 14.82 -28.76 -22.96
C LYS A 697 15.16 -28.56 -21.48
N PRO A 698 14.18 -28.62 -20.56
CA PRO A 698 14.48 -28.80 -19.14
C PRO A 698 15.01 -30.22 -18.92
N ASN A 699 16.33 -30.39 -19.03
CA ASN A 699 17.00 -31.66 -18.75
C ASN A 699 16.83 -31.97 -17.25
N GLY A 700 15.88 -32.84 -16.94
CA GLY A 700 15.33 -33.05 -15.60
C GLY A 700 14.04 -32.26 -15.40
N GLY A 701 12.93 -32.97 -15.12
CA GLY A 701 11.60 -32.40 -14.91
C GLY A 701 11.42 -31.68 -13.56
N VAL A 702 12.35 -30.81 -13.20
CA VAL A 702 12.52 -30.24 -11.85
C VAL A 702 12.19 -28.73 -11.81
N SER A 703 11.89 -28.10 -12.95
CA SER A 703 11.56 -26.67 -12.97
C SER A 703 10.20 -26.37 -12.37
N ARG A 704 10.21 -25.96 -11.09
CA ARG A 704 9.06 -25.33 -10.41
C ARG A 704 8.76 -23.91 -10.92
N LEU A 705 9.62 -23.32 -11.76
CA LEU A 705 9.50 -21.92 -12.20
C LEU A 705 8.31 -21.75 -13.14
N GLN A 706 7.38 -20.86 -12.79
CA GLN A 706 6.22 -20.52 -13.61
C GLN A 706 6.45 -19.24 -14.43
N PHE A 707 7.14 -18.25 -13.85
CA PHE A 707 7.30 -16.92 -14.42
C PHE A 707 8.47 -16.18 -13.76
N ALA A 708 9.14 -15.28 -14.49
CA ALA A 708 10.15 -14.38 -13.95
C ALA A 708 10.07 -12.99 -14.60
N GLU A 709 10.14 -11.96 -13.77
CA GLU A 709 9.85 -10.57 -14.12
C GLU A 709 10.81 -9.62 -13.41
N ILE A 710 11.20 -8.54 -14.08
CA ILE A 710 12.09 -7.51 -13.54
C ILE A 710 11.34 -6.17 -13.52
N GLY A 711 11.34 -5.48 -12.38
CA GLY A 711 10.64 -4.21 -12.23
C GLY A 711 11.04 -3.44 -10.98
N THR A 712 10.30 -2.37 -10.70
CA THR A 712 10.44 -1.55 -9.49
C THR A 712 9.12 -1.44 -8.75
N ASP A 713 9.17 -0.93 -7.51
CA ASP A 713 7.99 -0.71 -6.65
C ASP A 713 7.20 -2.01 -6.38
N TRP A 714 7.92 -3.04 -5.90
CA TRP A 714 7.38 -4.35 -5.53
C TRP A 714 6.45 -4.26 -4.31
N ASP A 715 5.17 -4.59 -4.52
CA ASP A 715 4.17 -4.75 -3.48
C ASP A 715 4.26 -6.17 -2.90
N ALA A 716 4.89 -6.32 -1.74
CA ALA A 716 5.01 -7.60 -1.04
C ALA A 716 3.70 -8.13 -0.42
N LYS A 717 2.63 -7.31 -0.39
CA LYS A 717 1.29 -7.68 0.11
C LYS A 717 0.48 -8.34 -1.01
N GLU A 718 0.44 -7.73 -2.20
CA GLU A 718 -0.29 -8.24 -3.37
C GLU A 718 0.58 -9.05 -4.35
N ARG A 719 1.89 -9.09 -4.13
CA ARG A 719 2.90 -9.87 -4.88
C ARG A 719 3.00 -9.48 -6.36
N MET A 720 3.08 -8.18 -6.63
CA MET A 720 3.21 -7.61 -7.97
C MET A 720 4.02 -6.30 -7.97
N PHE A 721 4.54 -5.89 -9.12
CA PHE A 721 5.15 -4.55 -9.28
C PHE A 721 4.07 -3.49 -9.49
N ARG A 722 4.15 -2.38 -8.76
CA ARG A 722 3.28 -1.20 -8.97
C ARG A 722 3.75 -0.32 -10.13
N ASN A 723 5.01 -0.44 -10.56
CA ASN A 723 5.44 0.00 -11.88
C ASN A 723 5.00 -1.04 -12.95
N PHE A 724 3.69 -1.08 -13.25
CA PHE A 724 3.05 -2.09 -14.12
C PHE A 724 3.72 -2.29 -15.49
N GLY A 725 4.36 -1.26 -16.05
CA GLY A 725 5.07 -1.34 -17.33
C GLY A 725 6.57 -1.60 -17.23
N GLY A 726 7.13 -1.73 -16.03
CA GLY A 726 8.59 -1.84 -15.84
C GLY A 726 9.36 -0.65 -16.41
N LEU A 727 8.76 0.55 -16.42
CA LEU A 727 9.38 1.74 -17.02
C LEU A 727 10.54 2.21 -16.14
N MET A 728 11.77 2.02 -16.60
CA MET A 728 13.00 2.26 -15.83
C MET A 728 14.01 3.10 -16.61
N GLY A 729 14.70 4.00 -15.91
CA GLY A 729 15.84 4.76 -16.41
C GLY A 729 17.17 4.33 -15.78
N PRO A 730 18.30 4.98 -16.12
CA PRO A 730 19.64 4.56 -15.69
C PRO A 730 19.90 4.66 -14.17
N LEU A 731 18.99 5.27 -13.41
CA LEU A 731 19.10 5.48 -11.97
C LEU A 731 18.06 4.70 -11.14
N ASP A 732 17.20 3.89 -11.77
CA ASP A 732 16.29 2.99 -11.04
C ASP A 732 17.03 1.73 -10.56
N GLU A 733 16.66 1.20 -9.40
CA GLU A 733 17.23 -0.03 -8.81
C GLU A 733 16.31 -1.24 -9.09
N PRO A 734 16.57 -2.06 -10.13
CA PRO A 734 15.67 -3.14 -10.53
C PRO A 734 15.64 -4.29 -9.51
N ILE A 735 14.45 -4.87 -9.34
CA ILE A 735 14.20 -6.03 -8.51
C ILE A 735 13.84 -7.19 -9.43
N GLY A 736 14.50 -8.34 -9.28
CA GLY A 736 14.16 -9.56 -10.00
C GLY A 736 13.24 -10.45 -9.17
N MET A 737 12.03 -10.72 -9.68
CA MET A 737 11.03 -11.60 -9.08
C MET A 737 10.92 -12.92 -9.86
N GLN A 738 10.65 -14.02 -9.13
CA GLN A 738 10.37 -15.34 -9.69
C GLN A 738 9.14 -15.93 -9.01
N LYS A 739 8.22 -16.51 -9.78
CA LYS A 739 7.02 -17.20 -9.32
C LYS A 739 7.18 -18.72 -9.45
N TRP A 740 6.77 -19.45 -8.42
CA TRP A 740 7.02 -20.87 -8.26
C TRP A 740 5.73 -21.67 -8.06
N GLY A 741 5.70 -22.87 -8.64
CA GLY A 741 4.75 -23.91 -8.26
C GLY A 741 5.18 -24.66 -7.00
N LYS A 742 4.28 -25.50 -6.47
CA LYS A 742 4.61 -26.46 -5.39
C LYS A 742 5.55 -27.55 -5.90
N GLY A 743 6.39 -28.09 -5.02
CA GLY A 743 7.35 -29.16 -5.33
C GLY A 743 8.41 -29.28 -4.23
N PRO A 744 9.50 -30.04 -4.44
CA PRO A 744 10.60 -30.13 -3.47
C PRO A 744 11.41 -28.83 -3.39
N ASN A 745 12.24 -28.69 -2.36
CA ASN A 745 13.25 -27.63 -2.28
C ASN A 745 14.19 -27.70 -3.49
N VAL A 746 14.53 -26.54 -4.08
CA VAL A 746 15.46 -26.45 -5.21
C VAL A 746 16.31 -25.18 -5.10
N THR A 747 17.58 -25.26 -5.47
CA THR A 747 18.47 -24.09 -5.58
C THR A 747 18.63 -23.71 -7.04
N VAL A 748 18.47 -22.43 -7.38
CA VAL A 748 18.71 -21.92 -8.74
C VAL A 748 19.68 -20.73 -8.72
N THR A 749 20.49 -20.62 -9.76
CA THR A 749 21.40 -19.49 -9.99
C THR A 749 20.70 -18.44 -10.83
N VAL A 750 20.71 -17.18 -10.40
CA VAL A 750 20.18 -16.03 -11.15
C VAL A 750 21.35 -15.19 -11.65
N VAL A 751 21.42 -14.97 -12.96
CA VAL A 751 22.51 -14.23 -13.63
C VAL A 751 21.95 -13.01 -14.34
N TRP A 752 22.49 -11.82 -14.03
CA TRP A 752 22.12 -10.54 -14.62
C TRP A 752 23.16 -10.12 -15.67
N ILE A 753 22.70 -9.81 -16.88
CA ILE A 753 23.54 -9.56 -18.06
C ILE A 753 23.17 -8.20 -18.67
N ASP A 754 24.16 -7.33 -18.82
CA ASP A 754 24.00 -5.98 -19.37
C ASP A 754 23.89 -5.98 -20.92
N PRO A 755 23.48 -4.85 -21.56
CA PRO A 755 23.28 -4.76 -23.00
C PRO A 755 24.55 -4.93 -23.86
N THR A 756 25.72 -5.07 -23.22
CA THR A 756 27.04 -5.31 -23.81
C THR A 756 27.66 -6.63 -23.35
N ASN A 757 26.82 -7.57 -22.87
CA ASN A 757 27.21 -8.90 -22.40
C ASN A 757 28.12 -8.93 -21.15
N VAL A 758 28.20 -7.83 -20.38
CA VAL A 758 28.84 -7.84 -19.06
C VAL A 758 27.92 -8.53 -18.05
N ILE A 759 28.42 -9.55 -17.34
CA ILE A 759 27.71 -10.15 -16.22
C ILE A 759 27.79 -9.20 -15.03
N ALA A 760 26.66 -8.60 -14.67
CA ALA A 760 26.56 -7.56 -13.65
C ALA A 760 26.43 -8.11 -12.22
N ALA A 761 25.73 -9.23 -12.08
CA ALA A 761 25.58 -9.97 -10.82
C ALA A 761 25.29 -11.45 -11.09
N THR A 762 25.74 -12.33 -10.20
CA THR A 762 25.26 -13.72 -10.09
C THR A 762 25.04 -14.07 -8.63
N TYR A 763 23.98 -14.81 -8.32
CA TYR A 763 23.70 -15.30 -6.98
C TYR A 763 22.79 -16.53 -7.03
N ASP A 764 22.93 -17.42 -6.06
CA ASP A 764 22.02 -18.56 -5.87
C ASP A 764 20.87 -18.18 -4.93
N ILE A 765 19.69 -18.73 -5.19
CA ILE A 765 18.54 -18.66 -4.29
C ILE A 765 18.03 -20.06 -3.97
N LEU A 766 17.81 -20.33 -2.68
CA LEU A 766 17.08 -21.51 -2.22
C LEU A 766 15.57 -21.23 -2.32
N VAL A 767 14.85 -22.16 -2.95
CA VAL A 767 13.40 -22.08 -3.15
C VAL A 767 12.73 -23.20 -2.37
N ASP A 768 12.22 -22.88 -1.18
CA ASP A 768 11.54 -23.84 -0.31
C ASP A 768 10.31 -24.48 -0.98
N ALA A 769 9.94 -25.68 -0.54
CA ALA A 769 8.81 -26.46 -1.07
C ALA A 769 7.47 -25.71 -1.07
N GLY A 770 7.26 -24.85 -0.06
CA GLY A 770 6.10 -23.97 0.09
C GLY A 770 6.26 -22.56 -0.48
N ALA A 771 7.43 -22.21 -1.05
CA ALA A 771 7.65 -20.89 -1.64
C ALA A 771 6.84 -20.74 -2.94
N GLU A 772 6.02 -19.69 -3.01
CA GLU A 772 5.22 -19.31 -4.19
C GLU A 772 5.87 -18.18 -4.99
N PHE A 773 6.65 -17.32 -4.33
CA PHE A 773 7.33 -16.16 -4.90
C PHE A 773 8.67 -15.93 -4.20
N THR A 774 9.72 -15.67 -4.96
CA THR A 774 11.00 -15.12 -4.48
C THR A 774 11.27 -13.78 -5.18
N HIS A 775 11.98 -12.88 -4.53
CA HIS A 775 12.41 -11.62 -5.13
C HIS A 775 13.71 -11.13 -4.49
N TYR A 776 14.56 -10.45 -5.26
CA TYR A 776 15.82 -9.88 -4.77
C TYR A 776 16.18 -8.62 -5.56
N ARG A 777 16.77 -7.64 -4.87
CA ARG A 777 17.37 -6.44 -5.45
C ARG A 777 18.90 -6.59 -5.40
N PRO A 778 19.60 -6.88 -6.50
CA PRO A 778 21.05 -6.86 -6.51
C PRO A 778 21.58 -5.43 -6.28
N PRO A 779 22.66 -5.24 -5.50
CA PRO A 779 23.26 -3.93 -5.25
C PRO A 779 24.13 -3.52 -6.46
N LEU A 780 23.49 -3.15 -7.56
CA LEU A 780 24.16 -2.76 -8.80
C LEU A 780 24.61 -1.29 -8.73
N ASN A 781 25.89 -1.02 -9.00
CA ASN A 781 26.42 0.33 -9.14
C ASN A 781 25.71 1.10 -10.26
N LEU A 782 25.30 2.33 -9.96
CA LEU A 782 24.62 3.24 -10.88
C LEU A 782 25.62 4.17 -11.60
N PRO A 783 25.29 4.69 -12.80
CA PRO A 783 24.06 4.41 -13.57
C PRO A 783 24.15 3.06 -14.30
N LEU A 784 23.01 2.40 -14.49
CA LEU A 784 22.91 1.21 -15.31
C LEU A 784 23.08 1.56 -16.81
N ARG A 785 23.84 0.76 -17.56
CA ARG A 785 23.99 0.96 -19.01
C ARG A 785 22.62 0.87 -19.71
N PRO A 786 22.22 1.88 -20.51
CA PRO A 786 20.97 1.83 -21.25
C PRO A 786 20.97 0.75 -22.35
N GLY A 787 19.81 0.18 -22.62
CA GLY A 787 19.61 -0.92 -23.55
C GLY A 787 18.80 -2.08 -22.95
N VAL A 788 18.64 -3.15 -23.73
CA VAL A 788 17.83 -4.32 -23.33
C VAL A 788 18.68 -5.35 -22.60
N TRP A 789 18.64 -5.27 -21.27
CA TRP A 789 19.22 -6.22 -20.32
C TRP A 789 18.56 -7.60 -20.39
N THR A 790 19.26 -8.62 -19.90
CA THR A 790 18.76 -10.01 -19.84
C THR A 790 19.04 -10.60 -18.45
N VAL A 791 18.08 -11.30 -17.87
CA VAL A 791 18.24 -12.08 -16.64
C VAL A 791 17.95 -13.55 -16.95
N ARG A 792 18.89 -14.43 -16.60
CA ARG A 792 18.77 -15.87 -16.77
C ARG A 792 18.60 -16.56 -15.42
N VAL A 793 17.77 -17.61 -15.40
CA VAL A 793 17.65 -18.55 -14.28
C VAL A 793 18.23 -19.89 -14.73
N LEU A 794 19.16 -20.43 -13.96
CA LEU A 794 19.89 -21.66 -14.23
C LEU A 794 19.70 -22.67 -13.10
N HIS A 795 19.78 -23.97 -13.41
CA HIS A 795 19.78 -25.06 -12.43
C HIS A 795 20.97 -25.98 -12.73
N HIS A 796 21.95 -26.05 -11.82
CA HIS A 796 23.23 -26.73 -12.06
C HIS A 796 23.86 -26.30 -13.40
N TRP A 797 24.00 -24.99 -13.61
CA TRP A 797 24.46 -24.33 -14.84
C TRP A 797 23.60 -24.52 -16.11
N ASN A 798 22.62 -25.43 -16.12
CA ASN A 798 21.71 -25.61 -17.25
C ASN A 798 20.68 -24.47 -17.31
N PRO A 799 20.42 -23.84 -18.47
CA PRO A 799 19.38 -22.81 -18.60
C PRO A 799 17.97 -23.36 -18.31
N VAL A 800 17.24 -22.68 -17.42
CA VAL A 800 15.84 -22.98 -17.10
C VAL A 800 14.91 -21.98 -17.80
N ALA A 801 15.23 -20.69 -17.69
CA ALA A 801 14.46 -19.60 -18.31
C ALA A 801 15.31 -18.34 -18.50
N GLU A 802 14.85 -17.44 -19.37
CA GLU A 802 15.34 -16.07 -19.47
C GLU A 802 14.19 -15.06 -19.51
N THR A 803 14.45 -13.84 -19.06
CA THR A 803 13.56 -12.68 -19.19
C THR A 803 14.39 -11.44 -19.53
N ARG A 804 13.77 -10.42 -20.11
CA ARG A 804 14.47 -9.21 -20.61
C ARG A 804 13.75 -7.95 -20.18
N PHE A 805 14.52 -6.91 -19.85
CA PHE A 805 13.99 -5.61 -19.45
C PHE A 805 14.81 -4.49 -20.10
N LEU A 806 14.25 -3.28 -20.12
CA LEU A 806 14.85 -2.12 -20.77
C LEU A 806 15.22 -1.07 -19.71
N ILE A 807 16.48 -0.67 -19.71
CA ILE A 807 16.91 0.60 -19.12
C ILE A 807 16.92 1.63 -20.26
N THR A 808 15.96 2.54 -20.26
CA THR A 808 15.78 3.51 -21.35
C THR A 808 16.75 4.69 -21.15
N PRO A 809 17.55 5.07 -22.18
CA PRO A 809 18.34 6.29 -22.11
C PRO A 809 17.39 7.50 -22.11
N LEU A 810 17.64 8.48 -21.25
CA LEU A 810 16.71 9.57 -20.98
C LEU A 810 16.86 10.67 -22.03
N THR A 811 15.76 11.10 -22.66
CA THR A 811 15.75 12.34 -23.48
C THR A 811 15.56 13.60 -22.64
N TYR A 812 15.25 13.43 -21.35
CA TYR A 812 14.99 14.50 -20.39
C TYR A 812 15.88 14.38 -19.14
N SER A 813 16.27 15.51 -18.57
CA SER A 813 16.95 15.65 -17.29
C SER A 813 16.26 16.78 -16.52
N ARG A 814 15.66 16.49 -15.36
CA ARG A 814 14.80 17.44 -14.62
C ARG A 814 13.70 18.02 -15.50
N GLN A 815 13.04 17.13 -16.26
CA GLN A 815 11.95 17.39 -17.20
C GLN A 815 12.24 18.40 -18.32
N GLN A 816 13.51 18.76 -18.52
CA GLN A 816 14.01 19.56 -19.64
C GLN A 816 14.81 18.69 -20.62
N PRO A 817 14.91 19.03 -21.92
CA PRO A 817 15.71 18.28 -22.88
C PRO A 817 17.16 18.08 -22.40
N ILE A 818 17.64 16.84 -22.45
CA ILE A 818 18.93 16.47 -21.84
C ILE A 818 20.12 17.11 -22.58
N GLN A 819 21.10 17.59 -21.80
CA GLN A 819 22.32 18.22 -22.31
C GLN A 819 23.47 17.21 -22.42
N GLN A 820 24.45 17.47 -23.28
CA GLN A 820 25.55 16.55 -23.60
C GLN A 820 26.42 16.16 -22.38
N GLY A 821 26.55 17.04 -21.38
CA GLY A 821 27.22 16.72 -20.11
C GLY A 821 26.45 15.73 -19.24
N ASP A 822 25.11 15.78 -19.27
CA ASP A 822 24.25 14.84 -18.55
C ASP A 822 24.16 13.49 -19.29
N THR A 823 24.13 13.45 -20.63
CA THR A 823 24.05 12.19 -21.38
C THR A 823 25.27 11.31 -21.16
N LEU A 824 26.49 11.86 -21.30
CA LEU A 824 27.73 11.12 -21.02
C LEU A 824 27.81 10.59 -19.59
N LYS A 825 27.24 11.33 -18.62
CA LYS A 825 27.18 10.93 -17.21
C LYS A 825 26.16 9.83 -16.94
N LEU A 826 25.01 9.83 -17.62
CA LEU A 826 23.89 8.93 -17.35
C LEU A 826 23.85 7.70 -18.26
N HIS A 827 24.41 7.75 -19.47
CA HIS A 827 24.22 6.71 -20.49
C HIS A 827 25.44 5.80 -20.71
N ASN A 828 26.60 6.09 -20.12
CA ASN A 828 27.82 5.30 -20.34
C ASN A 828 27.89 4.01 -19.49
N GLY A 829 27.02 3.87 -18.48
CA GLY A 829 27.08 2.81 -17.46
C GLY A 829 27.96 3.18 -16.25
N PRO A 830 28.22 2.25 -15.32
CA PRO A 830 28.98 2.55 -14.11
C PRO A 830 30.47 2.70 -14.41
N THR A 831 31.19 3.40 -13.52
CA THR A 831 32.64 3.58 -13.68
C THR A 831 33.37 2.24 -13.79
N LYS A 832 34.35 2.16 -14.70
CA LYS A 832 35.11 0.94 -15.02
C LYS A 832 34.26 -0.27 -15.49
N ASN A 833 32.99 -0.09 -15.86
CA ASN A 833 32.03 -1.17 -16.13
C ASN A 833 31.77 -2.12 -14.94
N SER A 834 32.13 -1.72 -13.71
CA SER A 834 31.96 -2.54 -12.50
C SER A 834 30.58 -2.29 -11.89
N TYR A 835 29.69 -3.26 -12.03
CA TYR A 835 28.36 -3.24 -11.39
C TYR A 835 28.40 -3.70 -9.92
N MET A 836 29.41 -4.47 -9.52
CA MET A 836 29.67 -4.91 -8.15
C MET A 836 31.19 -4.91 -7.90
N GLU A 837 31.61 -4.97 -6.62
CA GLU A 837 33.03 -5.15 -6.26
C GLU A 837 33.59 -6.50 -6.76
N GLN A 838 32.75 -7.54 -6.74
CA GLN A 838 33.08 -8.84 -7.31
C GLN A 838 32.95 -8.81 -8.84
N SER A 839 33.98 -9.33 -9.53
CA SER A 839 33.97 -9.48 -10.99
C SER A 839 33.53 -10.90 -11.40
N PHE A 840 32.72 -10.97 -12.45
CA PHE A 840 32.13 -12.21 -12.95
C PHE A 840 32.62 -12.61 -14.36
N HIS A 841 33.64 -11.94 -14.90
CA HIS A 841 34.13 -12.18 -16.27
C HIS A 841 34.57 -13.63 -16.55
N GLY A 842 35.00 -14.38 -15.53
CA GLY A 842 35.32 -15.81 -15.68
C GLY A 842 34.13 -16.70 -16.05
N LEU A 843 32.88 -16.22 -15.86
CA LEU A 843 31.66 -16.94 -16.22
C LEU A 843 31.19 -16.67 -17.66
N ASN A 844 31.72 -15.64 -18.34
CA ASN A 844 31.35 -15.32 -19.72
C ASN A 844 31.60 -16.50 -20.70
N PRO A 845 32.73 -17.24 -20.66
CA PRO A 845 32.91 -18.45 -21.47
C PRO A 845 31.98 -19.59 -21.04
N VAL A 846 31.83 -19.82 -19.73
CA VAL A 846 31.05 -20.94 -19.16
C VAL A 846 29.57 -20.85 -19.54
N LEU A 847 29.01 -19.64 -19.57
CA LEU A 847 27.60 -19.38 -19.90
C LEU A 847 27.35 -19.11 -21.39
N ASN A 848 28.39 -19.21 -22.23
CA ASN A 848 28.39 -18.81 -23.65
C ASN A 848 27.82 -17.38 -23.85
N ILE A 849 28.45 -16.40 -23.19
CA ILE A 849 28.12 -14.97 -23.25
C ILE A 849 29.35 -14.21 -23.76
N PRO A 850 29.65 -14.22 -25.07
CA PRO A 850 30.80 -13.50 -25.63
C PRO A 850 30.61 -11.97 -25.56
N VAL A 851 31.62 -11.24 -25.10
CA VAL A 851 31.63 -9.77 -25.11
C VAL A 851 32.20 -9.28 -26.44
N HIS A 852 31.39 -8.58 -27.25
CA HIS A 852 31.82 -8.07 -28.55
C HIS A 852 32.29 -6.61 -28.44
N LEU A 853 33.56 -6.35 -28.78
CA LEU A 853 34.17 -5.01 -28.73
C LEU A 853 33.33 -3.95 -29.48
N GLY A 854 32.86 -4.25 -30.69
CA GLY A 854 32.01 -3.34 -31.47
C GLY A 854 30.68 -2.97 -30.80
N GLN A 855 30.13 -3.82 -29.93
CA GLN A 855 28.93 -3.49 -29.13
C GLN A 855 29.29 -2.52 -27.99
N VAL A 856 30.44 -2.69 -27.34
CA VAL A 856 30.96 -1.77 -26.32
C VAL A 856 31.28 -0.40 -26.92
N GLU A 857 31.84 -0.36 -28.12
CA GLU A 857 32.12 0.89 -28.86
C GLU A 857 30.85 1.56 -29.38
N ALA A 858 29.85 0.79 -29.82
CA ALA A 858 28.52 1.32 -30.14
C ALA A 858 27.85 1.93 -28.89
N ALA A 859 27.89 1.25 -27.74
CA ALA A 859 27.35 1.77 -26.48
C ALA A 859 28.04 3.08 -26.04
N LYS A 860 29.37 3.16 -26.14
CA LYS A 860 30.13 4.40 -25.84
C LYS A 860 29.76 5.56 -26.77
N ARG A 861 29.57 5.30 -28.07
CA ARG A 861 29.11 6.33 -29.04
C ARG A 861 27.68 6.76 -28.73
N ASN A 862 26.78 5.81 -28.48
CA ASN A 862 25.38 6.08 -28.16
C ASN A 862 25.21 6.90 -26.88
N ALA A 863 26.09 6.72 -25.88
CA ALA A 863 26.07 7.48 -24.64
C ALA A 863 26.30 8.99 -24.82
N ALA A 864 26.89 9.43 -25.94
CA ALA A 864 27.13 10.85 -26.24
C ALA A 864 25.97 11.52 -27.00
N LEU A 865 25.00 10.75 -27.53
CA LEU A 865 23.94 11.26 -28.39
C LEU A 865 23.00 12.21 -27.64
N THR A 866 22.47 13.20 -28.35
CA THR A 866 21.45 14.16 -27.89
C THR A 866 20.40 14.38 -28.99
N GLY A 867 19.29 15.05 -28.66
CA GLY A 867 18.28 15.48 -29.64
C GLY A 867 17.73 14.34 -30.52
N PRO A 868 17.44 14.59 -31.81
CA PRO A 868 16.85 13.59 -32.72
C PRO A 868 17.70 12.33 -32.96
N GLU A 869 18.97 12.31 -32.59
CA GLU A 869 19.83 11.11 -32.62
C GLU A 869 19.52 10.19 -31.43
N LEU A 870 19.43 10.78 -30.24
CA LEU A 870 19.06 10.11 -29.01
C LEU A 870 17.61 9.60 -29.06
N GLU A 871 16.69 10.38 -29.63
CA GLU A 871 15.29 9.95 -29.81
C GLU A 871 15.18 8.73 -30.72
N ARG A 872 15.93 8.67 -31.84
CA ARG A 872 16.00 7.47 -32.70
C ARG A 872 16.54 6.25 -31.95
N TRP A 873 17.53 6.43 -31.07
CA TRP A 873 18.05 5.32 -30.25
C TRP A 873 17.03 4.84 -29.20
N VAL A 874 16.32 5.77 -28.54
CA VAL A 874 15.22 5.47 -27.61
C VAL A 874 14.10 4.72 -28.31
N ASP A 875 13.56 5.25 -29.42
CA ASP A 875 12.44 4.66 -30.13
C ASP A 875 12.79 3.26 -30.67
N GLY A 876 14.03 3.09 -31.15
CA GLY A 876 14.57 1.78 -31.54
C GLY A 876 14.62 0.78 -30.37
N LEU A 877 15.13 1.18 -29.21
CA LEU A 877 15.18 0.34 -28.00
C LEU A 877 13.78 0.00 -27.46
N VAL A 878 12.90 0.98 -27.35
CA VAL A 878 11.52 0.81 -26.87
C VAL A 878 10.76 -0.14 -27.81
N GLY A 879 10.94 -0.03 -29.13
CA GLY A 879 10.34 -0.92 -30.14
C GLY A 879 10.75 -2.41 -30.02
N VAL A 880 11.87 -2.72 -29.36
CA VAL A 880 12.29 -4.11 -29.08
C VAL A 880 11.39 -4.77 -28.02
N LEU A 881 10.91 -4.00 -27.04
CA LEU A 881 10.08 -4.52 -25.94
C LEU A 881 8.61 -4.10 -26.01
N TRP A 882 8.25 -3.12 -26.84
CA TRP A 882 6.88 -2.60 -26.98
C TRP A 882 6.40 -2.67 -28.43
N ALA A 883 5.08 -2.58 -28.61
CA ALA A 883 4.44 -2.39 -29.90
C ALA A 883 3.28 -1.39 -29.77
N ALA A 884 3.09 -0.52 -30.76
CA ALA A 884 1.83 0.21 -30.92
C ALA A 884 0.77 -0.78 -31.40
N ALA A 885 -0.14 -1.15 -30.49
CA ALA A 885 -1.22 -2.08 -30.73
C ALA A 885 -2.32 -1.44 -31.57
N ASP A 886 -2.65 -0.16 -31.32
CA ASP A 886 -3.56 0.62 -32.15
C ASP A 886 -3.44 2.16 -31.94
N VAL A 887 -4.05 2.95 -32.82
CA VAL A 887 -4.08 4.42 -32.73
C VAL A 887 -5.40 4.99 -33.25
N CYS A 888 -6.01 5.90 -32.49
CA CYS A 888 -7.31 6.52 -32.79
C CYS A 888 -7.26 8.05 -32.70
N THR A 889 -8.18 8.73 -33.37
CA THR A 889 -8.36 10.20 -33.26
C THR A 889 -9.47 10.56 -32.28
N VAL A 890 -9.27 11.61 -31.49
CA VAL A 890 -10.27 12.13 -30.54
C VAL A 890 -11.34 12.97 -31.26
N GLY A 891 -10.98 13.63 -32.37
CA GLY A 891 -11.84 14.52 -33.14
C GLY A 891 -12.01 14.08 -34.59
N SER A 892 -12.02 15.05 -35.51
CA SER A 892 -11.80 14.79 -36.93
C SER A 892 -10.32 14.50 -37.21
N SER A 893 -10.04 13.59 -38.15
CA SER A 893 -8.70 13.37 -38.70
C SER A 893 -8.73 13.49 -40.22
N ALA A 894 -7.61 13.90 -40.82
CA ALA A 894 -7.41 13.79 -42.28
C ALA A 894 -6.83 12.43 -42.71
N CYS A 895 -6.46 11.56 -41.78
CA CYS A 895 -5.99 10.20 -42.06
C CYS A 895 -7.18 9.25 -42.26
N PRO A 896 -7.40 8.67 -43.47
CA PRO A 896 -8.60 7.89 -43.76
C PRO A 896 -8.68 6.54 -43.01
N VAL A 897 -7.56 6.04 -42.48
CA VAL A 897 -7.49 4.73 -41.79
C VAL A 897 -7.57 4.82 -40.25
N THR A 898 -7.60 6.02 -39.65
CA THR A 898 -7.72 6.15 -38.18
C THR A 898 -9.17 6.17 -37.71
N GLN A 899 -9.53 5.25 -36.81
CA GLN A 899 -10.86 5.22 -36.19
C GLN A 899 -11.01 6.36 -35.15
N ALA A 900 -12.23 6.87 -34.97
CA ALA A 900 -12.55 7.77 -33.86
C ALA A 900 -12.53 7.01 -32.51
N CYS A 901 -11.79 7.51 -31.52
CA CYS A 901 -11.52 6.83 -30.24
C CYS A 901 -12.78 6.33 -29.51
N ARG A 902 -13.86 7.12 -29.51
CA ARG A 902 -15.16 6.76 -28.92
C ARG A 902 -15.86 5.54 -29.55
N LYS A 903 -15.38 5.05 -30.70
CA LYS A 903 -15.87 3.83 -31.39
C LYS A 903 -14.94 2.61 -31.18
N THR A 904 -13.79 2.75 -30.53
CA THR A 904 -12.91 1.61 -30.22
C THR A 904 -13.36 0.92 -28.93
N ALA A 905 -12.94 -0.33 -28.73
CA ALA A 905 -13.19 -1.08 -27.49
C ALA A 905 -12.09 -0.88 -26.42
N TRP A 906 -11.01 -0.16 -26.74
CA TRP A 906 -9.81 -0.07 -25.92
C TRP A 906 -9.51 1.35 -25.41
N SER A 907 -10.00 2.40 -26.07
CA SER A 907 -9.67 3.79 -25.73
C SER A 907 -10.19 4.19 -24.34
N SER A 908 -9.48 5.10 -23.68
CA SER A 908 -9.99 5.74 -22.46
C SER A 908 -11.28 6.53 -22.72
N LEU A 909 -11.57 6.89 -23.97
CA LEU A 909 -12.77 7.58 -24.43
C LEU A 909 -13.86 6.64 -24.96
N SER A 910 -13.67 5.32 -24.87
CA SER A 910 -14.71 4.34 -25.15
C SER A 910 -15.80 4.33 -24.06
N PRO A 911 -17.03 3.87 -24.34
CA PRO A 911 -18.10 3.81 -23.35
C PRO A 911 -17.75 2.87 -22.18
N ASP A 912 -17.98 3.33 -20.94
CA ASP A 912 -17.72 2.56 -19.72
C ASP A 912 -18.93 2.62 -18.76
N PRO A 913 -20.07 1.97 -19.09
CA PRO A 913 -21.33 2.19 -18.38
C PRO A 913 -21.34 1.76 -16.91
N LYS A 914 -20.37 0.91 -16.49
CA LYS A 914 -20.20 0.53 -15.08
C LYS A 914 -19.64 1.67 -14.21
N SER A 915 -18.90 2.62 -14.78
CA SER A 915 -18.37 3.80 -14.04
C SER A 915 -19.06 5.11 -14.41
N GLN A 916 -19.78 5.18 -15.55
CA GLN A 916 -20.55 6.37 -15.92
C GLN A 916 -21.70 6.64 -14.94
N LEU A 917 -21.86 7.90 -14.55
CA LEU A 917 -22.83 8.38 -13.55
C LEU A 917 -23.94 9.18 -14.25
N GLY A 918 -25.19 8.68 -14.20
CA GLY A 918 -26.37 9.32 -14.80
C GLY A 918 -27.29 9.98 -13.78
N PRO A 919 -28.38 10.63 -14.22
CA PRO A 919 -29.40 11.17 -13.30
C PRO A 919 -30.06 10.05 -12.48
N PRO A 920 -30.56 10.33 -11.26
CA PRO A 920 -31.34 9.38 -10.48
C PRO A 920 -32.59 8.90 -11.24
N ARG A 921 -32.92 7.61 -11.11
CA ARG A 921 -34.22 7.07 -11.58
C ARG A 921 -35.32 7.35 -10.54
N ALA A 922 -36.55 6.93 -10.84
CA ALA A 922 -37.70 7.05 -9.96
C ALA A 922 -37.54 6.33 -8.60
N ASP A 923 -36.67 5.32 -8.51
CA ASP A 923 -36.29 4.63 -7.27
C ASP A 923 -35.21 5.37 -6.45
N GLY A 924 -34.82 6.58 -6.86
CA GLY A 924 -33.76 7.38 -6.23
C GLY A 924 -32.34 6.87 -6.46
N ARG A 925 -32.14 5.76 -7.20
CA ARG A 925 -30.85 5.09 -7.43
C ARG A 925 -30.24 5.52 -8.78
N ILE A 926 -28.95 5.21 -8.97
CA ILE A 926 -28.22 5.39 -10.25
C ILE A 926 -27.52 4.10 -10.73
N ARG A 927 -27.67 2.97 -10.02
CA ARG A 927 -27.16 1.64 -10.40
C ARG A 927 -28.31 0.69 -10.71
#